data_AF-A0A973XJF8-F1
#
_entry.id   AF-A0A973XJF8-F1
#
_cell.length_a   1.000
_cell.length_b   1.000
_cell.length_c   1.000
_cell.angle_alpha   90.00
_cell.angle_beta   90.00
_cell.angle_gamma   90.00
#
_symmetry.space_group_name_H-M   'P 1'
#
loop_
_entity.id
_entity.type
_entity.pdbx_description
1 polymer ?
#
loop_
_entity_poly.entity_id
_entity_poly.type
_entity_poly.pdbx_seq_one_letter_code
_entity_poly.pdbx_strand_id
1 'polypeptide(L)'
;MAAATATLVVLVGSVADSRAEGPIGTCDDAAELAVLPSPVAPWKGAPLRVILAAEKPLEGELSLIGPDGKVAARSSDRRGGPPYFWTAEVAAPAAGTWRVTLDRADAPAACSTITRDVTVRPAEPPRLRATEGSVWPVRASWSRNTENLYSAWVEKLFDAPLDAPPPSWKALHDVLRDRSRNLLFNHLGLAEDQSGLFIKPDCADLPYFLRAYFAFKMGLPFGYAKCTRGGGGEAPRCPAWWNIQKEEPRAAPPPEELVASAEPAVAPSPGLFGMLRQQQPAATPVSVPAAKPAAKPWSPPPRPSGLVPGFGHYIKWSVGDGVHSGSGRTAAADDNTDYYPVPLTQETLRPGTVYADPYGHLLVIAKRVPQTGDTAGVLLAVDAQPDGTVAIKRFWRGNFLFAQDPGLGSPGFKRFRPVVAENGSMRRLNNREIAKNPQYGDFSLDQSRLSIEAFYDRMEDVISPSQLDPLRAMKEVIQALDEQVRARITSVENGRKFQTSGRDADMPDGAAIFETTGAWEDFATPSRDLRLLIAIDVVRGFPDRVARRPERYAMPAGKSIADVKAELQSVLAAELSTRKFSYPRTDGSPWTLTVKDVVDRAGALEMAYNVNDCVELRWGAADRSEEAATCKKRASGSQRAKMTDYRAWFAERRRPPRG
;
A
#
# COMPACT_ATOMS: atom_id res chain seq x y z
N MET A 1 73.50 -30.06 43.72
CA MET A 1 73.29 -28.97 42.75
C MET A 1 72.16 -29.38 41.82
N ALA A 2 71.18 -28.48 41.66
CA ALA A 2 70.08 -28.45 40.70
C ALA A 2 68.99 -29.54 40.76
N ALA A 3 67.79 -29.09 41.12
CA ALA A 3 66.51 -29.74 40.91
C ALA A 3 66.08 -29.70 39.43
N ALA A 4 65.38 -30.73 38.97
CA ALA A 4 64.61 -30.71 37.73
C ALA A 4 63.18 -31.19 38.03
N THR A 5 62.24 -30.27 37.85
CA THR A 5 60.80 -30.40 38.01
C THR A 5 60.19 -31.18 36.84
N ALA A 6 59.35 -32.17 37.11
CA ALA A 6 58.56 -32.88 36.11
C ALA A 6 57.10 -32.43 36.15
N THR A 7 56.58 -32.05 34.99
CA THR A 7 55.26 -31.49 34.73
C THR A 7 54.15 -32.56 34.78
N LEU A 8 53.08 -32.29 35.54
CA LEU A 8 51.86 -33.09 35.60
C LEU A 8 50.84 -32.58 34.57
N VAL A 9 50.45 -33.42 33.61
CA VAL A 9 49.35 -33.15 32.67
C VAL A 9 48.05 -33.69 33.28
N VAL A 10 47.09 -32.81 33.57
CA VAL A 10 45.73 -33.17 33.99
C VAL A 10 44.79 -32.97 32.80
N LEU A 11 44.21 -34.06 32.32
CA LEU A 11 43.11 -34.07 31.34
C LEU A 11 41.81 -33.74 32.06
N VAL A 12 41.20 -32.60 31.72
CA VAL A 12 39.86 -32.21 32.18
C VAL A 12 38.82 -32.84 31.23
N GLY A 13 38.13 -33.88 31.70
CA GLY A 13 36.97 -34.46 31.04
C GLY A 13 35.75 -33.56 31.19
N SER A 14 35.10 -33.25 30.07
CA SER A 14 33.90 -32.41 29.97
C SER A 14 32.69 -33.13 30.57
N VAL A 15 32.00 -32.47 31.51
CA VAL A 15 30.70 -32.92 32.01
C VAL A 15 29.67 -32.70 30.90
N ALA A 16 29.14 -33.78 30.35
CA ALA A 16 28.03 -33.73 29.42
C ALA A 16 26.74 -33.39 30.19
N ASP A 17 26.24 -32.18 30.00
CA ASP A 17 24.88 -31.79 30.38
C ASP A 17 23.89 -32.69 29.62
N SER A 18 23.26 -33.60 30.37
CA SER A 18 22.13 -34.40 29.90
C SER A 18 20.91 -33.49 29.76
N ARG A 19 20.78 -32.83 28.60
CA ARG A 19 19.51 -32.26 28.17
C ARG A 19 18.55 -33.41 27.92
N ALA A 20 17.58 -33.57 28.82
CA ALA A 20 16.38 -34.33 28.53
C ALA A 20 15.69 -33.67 27.31
N GLU A 21 15.67 -34.36 26.18
CA GLU A 21 14.83 -34.04 25.03
C GLU A 21 13.37 -34.13 25.48
N GLY A 22 12.67 -33.00 25.46
CA GLY A 22 11.21 -32.99 25.52
C GLY A 22 10.63 -33.71 24.29
N PRO A 23 9.35 -34.13 24.33
CA PRO A 23 8.76 -34.90 23.26
C PRO A 23 8.87 -34.16 21.92
N ILE A 24 9.22 -34.91 20.87
CA ILE A 24 9.21 -34.46 19.47
C ILE A 24 7.85 -33.80 19.20
N GLY A 25 7.86 -32.50 18.85
CA GLY A 25 6.66 -31.73 18.55
C GLY A 25 5.78 -32.40 17.48
N THR A 26 4.48 -32.13 17.50
CA THR A 26 3.56 -32.72 16.53
C THR A 26 3.95 -32.33 15.10
N CYS A 27 3.61 -33.15 14.09
CA CYS A 27 3.88 -32.84 12.68
C CYS A 27 3.31 -31.46 12.25
N ASP A 28 2.26 -31.00 12.92
CA ASP A 28 1.61 -29.72 12.72
C ASP A 28 2.44 -28.55 13.27
N ASP A 29 3.08 -28.73 14.43
CA ASP A 29 3.99 -27.75 15.01
C ASP A 29 5.27 -27.63 14.19
N ALA A 30 5.75 -28.75 13.62
CA ALA A 30 6.88 -28.75 12.70
C ALA A 30 6.59 -28.01 11.39
N ALA A 31 5.35 -28.11 10.89
CA ALA A 31 4.88 -27.49 9.66
C ALA A 31 4.29 -26.07 9.83
N GLU A 32 4.05 -25.62 11.07
CA GLU A 32 3.50 -24.29 11.41
C GLU A 32 2.24 -23.94 10.59
N LEU A 33 1.28 -24.87 10.55
CA LEU A 33 0.07 -24.73 9.74
C LEU A 33 -1.03 -23.92 10.45
N ALA A 34 -1.66 -23.03 9.68
CA ALA A 34 -2.88 -22.33 10.05
C ALA A 34 -4.05 -22.83 9.20
N VAL A 35 -5.13 -23.29 9.83
CA VAL A 35 -6.34 -23.75 9.16
C VAL A 35 -7.53 -22.88 9.58
N LEU A 36 -8.25 -22.35 8.60
CA LEU A 36 -9.43 -21.50 8.81
C LEU A 36 -10.63 -22.03 8.03
N PRO A 37 -11.61 -22.66 8.70
CA PRO A 37 -12.92 -22.88 8.12
C PRO A 37 -13.75 -21.58 8.10
N SER A 38 -14.57 -21.40 7.07
CA SER A 38 -15.48 -20.28 6.90
C SER A 38 -16.83 -20.82 6.40
N PRO A 39 -17.96 -20.45 7.03
CA PRO A 39 -18.11 -19.47 8.11
C PRO A 39 -17.51 -19.93 9.46
N VAL A 40 -17.37 -19.01 10.42
CA VAL A 40 -16.72 -19.24 11.73
C VAL A 40 -17.32 -20.42 12.50
N ALA A 41 -18.61 -20.68 12.31
CA ALA A 41 -19.29 -21.86 12.81
C ALA A 41 -20.04 -22.49 11.63
N PRO A 42 -19.47 -23.44 10.89
CA PRO A 42 -20.09 -24.04 9.70
C PRO A 42 -21.44 -24.72 9.96
N TRP A 43 -22.38 -24.62 9.01
CA TRP A 43 -23.65 -25.34 9.02
C TRP A 43 -24.09 -25.72 7.61
N LYS A 44 -24.98 -26.71 7.48
CA LYS A 44 -25.49 -27.25 6.20
C LYS A 44 -26.07 -26.19 5.24
N GLY A 45 -26.53 -25.06 5.77
CA GLY A 45 -27.13 -23.98 5.00
C GLY A 45 -26.15 -22.95 4.42
N ALA A 46 -24.85 -23.12 4.60
CA ALA A 46 -23.82 -22.24 4.07
C ALA A 46 -22.66 -23.05 3.45
N PRO A 47 -21.97 -22.50 2.43
CA PRO A 47 -20.80 -23.16 1.85
C PRO A 47 -19.69 -23.29 2.89
N LEU A 48 -19.04 -24.47 2.93
CA LEU A 48 -17.83 -24.70 3.72
C LEU A 48 -16.63 -24.32 2.87
N ARG A 49 -15.95 -23.24 3.23
CA ARG A 49 -14.66 -22.83 2.66
C ARG A 49 -13.58 -23.11 3.68
N VAL A 50 -12.43 -23.56 3.22
CA VAL A 50 -11.25 -23.77 4.07
C VAL A 50 -10.05 -23.07 3.45
N ILE A 51 -9.36 -22.28 4.25
CA ILE A 51 -8.05 -21.73 3.95
C ILE A 51 -7.03 -22.48 4.80
N LEU A 52 -6.01 -23.03 4.17
CA LEU A 52 -4.85 -23.61 4.85
C LEU A 52 -3.62 -22.79 4.45
N ALA A 53 -2.86 -22.29 5.43
CA ALA A 53 -1.66 -21.52 5.20
C ALA A 53 -0.46 -22.13 5.95
N ALA A 54 0.71 -22.05 5.35
CA ALA A 54 1.98 -22.54 5.86
C ALA A 54 3.07 -21.50 5.65
N GLU A 55 3.89 -21.24 6.67
CA GLU A 55 5.02 -20.32 6.52
C GLU A 55 6.12 -20.93 5.65
N LYS A 56 6.49 -22.19 5.96
CA LYS A 56 7.60 -22.88 5.31
C LYS A 56 7.18 -23.40 3.93
N PRO A 57 8.09 -23.39 2.94
CA PRO A 57 7.84 -24.03 1.66
C PRO A 57 7.47 -25.51 1.87
N LEU A 58 6.31 -25.89 1.33
CA LEU A 58 5.88 -27.28 1.29
C LEU A 58 5.02 -27.50 0.05
N GLU A 59 5.14 -28.68 -0.56
CA GLU A 59 4.26 -29.14 -1.62
C GLU A 59 3.22 -30.11 -1.05
N GLY A 60 1.99 -30.04 -1.54
CA GLY A 60 0.93 -30.93 -1.11
C GLY A 60 -0.42 -30.64 -1.72
N GLU A 61 -1.37 -31.54 -1.45
CA GLU A 61 -2.75 -31.46 -1.89
C GLU A 61 -3.68 -31.33 -0.68
N LEU A 62 -4.50 -30.28 -0.69
CA LEU A 62 -5.57 -30.07 0.29
C LEU A 62 -6.80 -30.90 -0.13
N SER A 63 -7.35 -31.72 0.77
CA SER A 63 -8.61 -32.43 0.57
C SER A 63 -9.64 -32.13 1.66
N LEU A 64 -10.91 -32.00 1.28
CA LEU A 64 -12.05 -31.93 2.19
C LEU A 64 -12.83 -33.23 2.11
N ILE A 65 -12.81 -34.00 3.19
CA ILE A 65 -13.43 -35.33 3.29
C ILE A 65 -14.71 -35.22 4.12
N GLY A 66 -15.82 -35.64 3.53
CA GLY A 66 -17.14 -35.58 4.15
C GLY A 66 -17.31 -36.59 5.29
N PRO A 67 -18.41 -36.48 6.07
CA PRO A 67 -18.75 -37.42 7.14
C PRO A 67 -18.96 -38.86 6.65
N ASP A 68 -19.25 -39.05 5.36
CA ASP A 68 -19.38 -40.36 4.70
C ASP A 68 -18.02 -40.96 4.29
N GLY A 69 -16.92 -40.27 4.58
CA GLY A 69 -15.56 -40.68 4.24
C GLY A 69 -15.14 -40.38 2.80
N LYS A 70 -16.00 -39.78 1.97
CA LYS A 70 -15.66 -39.45 0.58
C LYS A 70 -14.99 -38.09 0.47
N VAL A 71 -14.05 -37.97 -0.46
CA VAL A 71 -13.45 -36.67 -0.77
C VAL A 71 -14.44 -35.84 -1.60
N ALA A 72 -14.85 -34.70 -1.05
CA ALA A 72 -15.81 -33.81 -1.70
C ALA A 72 -15.15 -32.66 -2.48
N ALA A 73 -13.95 -32.25 -2.07
CA ALA A 73 -13.16 -31.24 -2.77
C ALA A 73 -11.66 -31.51 -2.61
N ARG A 74 -10.87 -31.14 -3.62
CA ARG A 74 -9.41 -31.20 -3.61
C ARG A 74 -8.81 -29.91 -4.20
N SER A 75 -7.63 -29.54 -3.73
CA SER A 75 -6.84 -28.43 -4.28
C SER A 75 -5.36 -28.73 -4.17
N SER A 76 -4.72 -28.99 -5.31
CA SER A 76 -3.26 -29.00 -5.47
C SER A 76 -2.68 -27.64 -5.86
N ASP A 77 -3.53 -26.63 -6.08
CA ASP A 77 -3.14 -25.26 -6.41
C ASP A 77 -2.54 -24.56 -5.19
N ARG A 78 -1.23 -24.77 -4.99
CA ARG A 78 -0.43 -24.06 -3.98
C ARG A 78 -0.19 -22.63 -4.43
N ARG A 79 -0.63 -21.68 -3.61
CA ARG A 79 -0.53 -20.23 -3.87
C ARG A 79 0.44 -19.53 -2.93
N GLY A 80 0.79 -18.30 -3.28
CA GLY A 80 1.60 -17.39 -2.48
C GLY A 80 3.04 -17.85 -2.24
N GLY A 81 3.46 -17.64 -1.01
CA GLY A 81 4.78 -17.99 -0.50
C GLY A 81 5.58 -16.78 -0.05
N PRO A 82 6.26 -16.86 1.10
CA PRO A 82 5.61 -17.18 2.37
C PRO A 82 4.55 -16.10 2.74
N PRO A 83 3.40 -16.48 3.31
CA PRO A 83 2.97 -17.87 3.51
C PRO A 83 2.51 -18.49 2.19
N TYR A 84 2.72 -19.78 2.07
CA TYR A 84 2.09 -20.63 1.06
C TYR A 84 0.68 -20.98 1.53
N PHE A 85 -0.28 -21.09 0.62
CA PHE A 85 -1.65 -21.44 1.01
C PHE A 85 -2.43 -22.21 -0.05
N TRP A 86 -3.47 -22.89 0.44
CA TRP A 86 -4.44 -23.66 -0.35
C TRP A 86 -5.85 -23.25 0.04
N THR A 87 -6.77 -23.37 -0.89
CA THR A 87 -8.19 -23.12 -0.64
C THR A 87 -9.04 -24.24 -1.21
N ALA A 88 -10.04 -24.70 -0.47
CA ALA A 88 -11.03 -25.64 -0.97
C ALA A 88 -12.43 -25.20 -0.51
N GLU A 89 -13.44 -25.50 -1.33
CA GLU A 89 -14.83 -25.14 -1.06
C GLU A 89 -15.76 -26.31 -1.34
N VAL A 90 -16.75 -26.50 -0.46
CA VAL A 90 -17.91 -27.35 -0.68
C VAL A 90 -19.16 -26.47 -0.60
N ALA A 91 -19.85 -26.28 -1.72
CA ALA A 91 -20.98 -25.36 -1.82
C ALA A 91 -22.16 -25.73 -0.90
N ALA A 92 -22.40 -27.02 -0.70
CA ALA A 92 -23.49 -27.55 0.12
C ALA A 92 -22.99 -28.70 1.02
N PRO A 93 -22.36 -28.40 2.16
CA PRO A 93 -21.79 -29.42 3.02
C PRO A 93 -22.88 -30.20 3.79
N ALA A 94 -22.73 -31.52 3.89
CA ALA A 94 -23.51 -32.32 4.83
C ALA A 94 -23.16 -31.99 6.29
N ALA A 95 -24.12 -32.13 7.20
CA ALA A 95 -23.87 -32.00 8.62
C ALA A 95 -23.04 -33.19 9.15
N GLY A 96 -22.12 -32.92 10.07
CA GLY A 96 -21.21 -33.92 10.64
C GLY A 96 -19.77 -33.41 10.72
N THR A 97 -18.86 -34.33 11.04
CA THR A 97 -17.43 -34.05 11.10
C THR A 97 -16.81 -34.18 9.72
N TRP A 98 -16.16 -33.11 9.27
CA TRP A 98 -15.37 -33.06 8.05
C TRP A 98 -13.89 -33.17 8.38
N ARG A 99 -13.14 -33.95 7.62
CA ARG A 99 -11.67 -34.00 7.73
C ARG A 99 -11.04 -33.12 6.66
N VAL A 100 -10.29 -32.12 7.09
CA VAL A 100 -9.43 -31.29 6.26
C VAL A 100 -8.05 -31.95 6.27
N THR A 101 -7.61 -32.50 5.15
CA THR A 101 -6.30 -33.15 5.05
C THR A 101 -5.37 -32.37 4.15
N LEU A 102 -4.09 -32.36 4.50
CA LEU A 102 -3.00 -31.91 3.64
C LEU A 102 -2.03 -33.07 3.47
N ASP A 103 -2.04 -33.65 2.28
CA ASP A 103 -1.11 -34.71 1.89
C ASP A 103 0.16 -34.08 1.32
N ARG A 104 1.29 -34.27 2.00
CA ARG A 104 2.57 -33.61 1.72
C ARG A 104 3.46 -34.54 0.88
N ALA A 105 3.91 -34.05 -0.27
CA ALA A 105 4.67 -34.86 -1.23
C ALA A 105 6.04 -35.33 -0.69
N ASP A 106 6.76 -34.46 0.03
CA ASP A 106 8.16 -34.70 0.46
C ASP A 106 8.32 -34.80 1.99
N ALA A 107 7.28 -35.24 2.70
CA ALA A 107 7.33 -35.38 4.15
C ALA A 107 7.70 -36.81 4.59
N PRO A 108 8.37 -37.00 5.74
CA PRO A 108 8.56 -38.32 6.33
C PRO A 108 7.21 -39.02 6.49
N ALA A 109 7.17 -40.36 6.35
CA ALA A 109 5.92 -41.13 6.37
C ALA A 109 5.03 -40.82 7.58
N ALA A 110 5.62 -40.59 8.76
CA ALA A 110 4.94 -40.22 10.00
C ALA A 110 4.25 -38.84 9.97
N CYS A 111 4.61 -37.95 9.03
CA CYS A 111 4.07 -36.61 8.84
C CYS A 111 3.58 -36.36 7.40
N SER A 112 3.31 -37.44 6.65
CA SER A 112 2.88 -37.39 5.26
C SER A 112 1.50 -36.75 5.10
N THR A 113 0.57 -37.05 5.99
CA THR A 113 -0.77 -36.47 6.00
C THR A 113 -1.03 -35.74 7.30
N ILE A 114 -1.38 -34.46 7.21
CA ILE A 114 -1.89 -33.68 8.34
C ILE A 114 -3.41 -33.62 8.25
N THR A 115 -4.12 -33.89 9.35
CA THR A 115 -5.59 -33.90 9.38
C THR A 115 -6.12 -32.96 10.46
N ARG A 116 -7.14 -32.16 10.13
CA ARG A 116 -7.89 -31.32 11.06
C ARG A 116 -9.39 -31.52 10.89
N ASP A 117 -10.08 -31.71 12.00
CA ASP A 117 -11.53 -31.88 12.00
C ASP A 117 -12.25 -30.54 12.02
N VAL A 118 -13.31 -30.42 11.21
CA VAL A 118 -14.22 -29.28 11.15
C VAL A 118 -15.65 -29.79 11.30
N THR A 119 -16.37 -29.28 12.30
CA THR A 119 -17.76 -29.67 12.52
C THR A 119 -18.71 -28.77 11.72
N VAL A 120 -19.54 -29.38 10.87
CA VAL A 120 -20.65 -28.73 10.17
C VAL A 120 -21.95 -29.06 10.89
N ARG A 121 -22.64 -28.04 11.40
CA ARG A 121 -23.89 -28.19 12.16
C ARG A 121 -25.10 -28.45 11.25
N PRO A 122 -26.14 -29.15 11.74
CA PRO A 122 -27.35 -29.40 10.96
C PRO A 122 -28.22 -28.15 10.74
N ALA A 123 -28.12 -27.16 11.63
CA ALA A 123 -28.88 -25.91 11.58
C ALA A 123 -27.95 -24.70 11.77
N GLU A 124 -28.44 -23.51 11.38
CA GLU A 124 -27.74 -22.24 11.57
C GLU A 124 -27.40 -22.04 13.06
N PRO A 125 -26.13 -21.72 13.40
CA PRO A 125 -25.73 -21.50 14.78
C PRO A 125 -26.32 -20.18 15.31
N PRO A 126 -26.36 -20.00 16.65
CA PRO A 126 -26.74 -18.72 17.24
C PRO A 126 -25.91 -17.57 16.68
N ARG A 127 -26.59 -16.51 16.25
CA ARG A 127 -25.94 -15.32 15.70
C ARG A 127 -25.01 -14.67 16.71
N LEU A 128 -23.82 -14.32 16.25
CA LEU A 128 -22.87 -13.53 17.03
C LEU A 128 -23.48 -12.18 17.39
N ARG A 129 -23.32 -11.77 18.65
CA ARG A 129 -23.86 -10.53 19.19
C ARG A 129 -22.74 -9.52 19.45
N ALA A 130 -23.12 -8.24 19.47
CA ALA A 130 -22.25 -7.19 19.96
C ALA A 130 -21.94 -7.39 21.45
N THR A 131 -20.79 -6.91 21.89
CA THR A 131 -20.38 -6.89 23.30
C THR A 131 -20.33 -5.45 23.76
N GLU A 132 -20.84 -5.18 24.97
CA GLU A 132 -20.79 -3.85 25.56
C GLU A 132 -19.33 -3.39 25.73
N GLY A 133 -19.08 -2.09 25.53
CA GLY A 133 -17.74 -1.52 25.65
C GLY A 133 -16.75 -1.96 24.56
N SER A 134 -17.22 -2.61 23.48
CA SER A 134 -16.38 -2.91 22.31
C SER A 134 -17.15 -2.73 21.00
N VAL A 135 -16.46 -2.41 19.91
CA VAL A 135 -17.04 -2.38 18.56
C VAL A 135 -17.38 -3.81 18.10
N TRP A 136 -16.52 -4.78 18.40
CA TRP A 136 -16.77 -6.22 18.19
C TRP A 136 -16.17 -7.09 19.30
N PRO A 137 -16.70 -8.30 19.55
CA PRO A 137 -16.12 -9.24 20.51
C PRO A 137 -14.73 -9.71 20.07
N VAL A 138 -13.77 -9.66 21.00
CA VAL A 138 -12.46 -10.29 20.83
C VAL A 138 -12.58 -11.78 21.17
N ARG A 139 -12.27 -12.65 20.22
CA ARG A 139 -12.35 -14.12 20.32
C ARG A 139 -11.03 -14.82 20.02
N ALA A 140 -10.06 -14.09 19.46
CA ALA A 140 -8.76 -14.60 19.05
C ALA A 140 -7.67 -13.53 19.27
N SER A 141 -6.41 -13.92 19.11
CA SER A 141 -5.25 -13.03 19.22
C SER A 141 -4.45 -13.00 17.91
N TRP A 142 -3.73 -11.90 17.69
CA TRP A 142 -2.71 -11.87 16.65
C TRP A 142 -1.56 -12.82 17.03
N SER A 143 -1.25 -13.71 16.10
CA SER A 143 -0.19 -14.70 16.11
C SER A 143 0.38 -14.88 14.69
N ARG A 144 1.50 -15.60 14.55
CA ARG A 144 2.06 -15.91 13.24
C ARG A 144 1.05 -16.61 12.32
N ASN A 145 0.25 -17.52 12.86
CA ASN A 145 -0.80 -18.23 12.11
C ASN A 145 -1.88 -17.27 11.57
N THR A 146 -2.34 -16.32 12.38
CA THR A 146 -3.33 -15.33 11.93
C THR A 146 -2.74 -14.31 10.96
N GLU A 147 -1.45 -13.96 11.07
CA GLU A 147 -0.75 -13.15 10.07
C GLU A 147 -0.63 -13.88 8.73
N ASN A 148 -0.45 -15.20 8.78
CA ASN A 148 -0.37 -16.03 7.57
C ASN A 148 -1.73 -16.12 6.89
N LEU A 149 -2.80 -16.30 7.65
CA LEU A 149 -4.17 -16.24 7.14
C LEU A 149 -4.52 -14.85 6.59
N TYR A 150 -4.06 -13.76 7.23
CA TYR A 150 -4.24 -12.39 6.72
C TYR A 150 -3.55 -12.22 5.36
N SER A 151 -2.29 -12.66 5.24
CA SER A 151 -1.53 -12.59 3.99
C SER A 151 -2.20 -13.40 2.87
N ALA A 152 -2.60 -14.65 3.15
CA ALA A 152 -3.32 -15.50 2.20
C ALA A 152 -4.66 -14.88 1.76
N TRP A 153 -5.40 -14.27 2.69
CA TRP A 153 -6.64 -13.57 2.39
C TRP A 153 -6.42 -12.35 1.50
N VAL A 154 -5.42 -11.50 1.79
CA VAL A 154 -5.08 -10.33 0.96
C VAL A 154 -4.71 -10.77 -0.46
N GLU A 155 -3.87 -11.81 -0.60
CA GLU A 155 -3.47 -12.30 -1.92
C GLU A 155 -4.65 -12.84 -2.72
N LYS A 156 -5.52 -13.65 -2.10
CA LYS A 156 -6.71 -14.15 -2.79
C LYS A 156 -7.68 -13.03 -3.16
N LEU A 157 -7.88 -12.06 -2.28
CA LEU A 157 -8.81 -10.95 -2.49
C LEU A 157 -8.43 -10.15 -3.74
N PHE A 158 -7.13 -9.92 -3.93
CA PHE A 158 -6.57 -9.09 -4.99
C PHE A 158 -5.86 -9.89 -6.09
N ASP A 159 -6.18 -11.18 -6.21
CA ASP A 159 -5.56 -12.03 -7.24
C ASP A 159 -5.78 -11.42 -8.63
N ALA A 160 -4.69 -11.31 -9.36
CA ALA A 160 -4.62 -10.63 -10.64
C ALA A 160 -3.78 -11.46 -11.63
N PRO A 161 -4.32 -11.77 -12.82
CA PRO A 161 -3.54 -12.37 -13.90
C PRO A 161 -2.41 -11.42 -14.34
N LEU A 162 -1.24 -11.98 -14.69
CA LEU A 162 -0.07 -11.20 -15.10
C LEU A 162 -0.06 -10.89 -16.61
N ASP A 163 -0.80 -11.67 -17.38
CA ASP A 163 -0.96 -11.65 -18.83
C ASP A 163 -2.15 -10.80 -19.30
N ALA A 164 -2.88 -10.19 -18.36
CA ALA A 164 -3.95 -9.25 -18.66
C ALA A 164 -3.72 -7.90 -17.94
N PRO A 165 -4.39 -6.82 -18.37
CA PRO A 165 -4.36 -5.55 -17.64
C PRO A 165 -4.76 -5.77 -16.18
N PRO A 166 -4.03 -5.18 -15.21
CA PRO A 166 -4.35 -5.37 -13.81
C PRO A 166 -5.78 -4.88 -13.51
N PRO A 167 -6.55 -5.62 -12.70
CA PRO A 167 -7.92 -5.23 -12.37
C PRO A 167 -7.95 -3.90 -11.62
N SER A 168 -9.07 -3.18 -11.79
CA SER A 168 -9.39 -1.95 -11.10
C SER A 168 -10.86 -1.97 -10.70
N TRP A 169 -11.17 -1.51 -9.49
CA TRP A 169 -12.50 -1.49 -8.90
C TRP A 169 -12.86 -0.07 -8.47
N LYS A 170 -14.15 0.30 -8.56
CA LYS A 170 -14.60 1.66 -8.21
C LYS A 170 -14.53 1.94 -6.70
N ALA A 171 -14.56 0.89 -5.88
CA ALA A 171 -14.40 0.97 -4.44
C ALA A 171 -13.93 -0.37 -3.84
N LEU A 172 -13.35 -0.34 -2.64
CA LEU A 172 -12.93 -1.55 -1.92
C LEU A 172 -14.11 -2.50 -1.64
N HIS A 173 -15.30 -1.97 -1.32
CA HIS A 173 -16.47 -2.81 -1.08
C HIS A 173 -16.91 -3.64 -2.29
N ASP A 174 -16.58 -3.26 -3.52
CA ASP A 174 -16.87 -4.07 -4.71
C ASP A 174 -16.06 -5.38 -4.67
N VAL A 175 -14.80 -5.31 -4.25
CA VAL A 175 -13.90 -6.47 -4.10
C VAL A 175 -14.34 -7.34 -2.92
N LEU A 176 -14.69 -6.71 -1.79
CA LEU A 176 -15.14 -7.43 -0.59
C LEU A 176 -16.48 -8.16 -0.82
N ARG A 177 -17.33 -7.67 -1.73
CA ARG A 177 -18.61 -8.30 -2.08
C ARG A 177 -18.48 -9.44 -3.09
N ASP A 178 -17.35 -9.57 -3.77
CA ASP A 178 -17.10 -10.65 -4.70
C ASP A 178 -16.81 -11.95 -3.93
N ARG A 179 -17.78 -12.87 -3.96
CA ARG A 179 -17.71 -14.18 -3.29
C ARG A 179 -16.55 -15.04 -3.79
N SER A 180 -16.14 -14.86 -5.05
CA SER A 180 -15.04 -15.63 -5.65
C SER A 180 -13.66 -15.18 -5.17
N ARG A 181 -13.56 -13.96 -4.63
CA ARG A 181 -12.33 -13.33 -4.15
C ARG A 181 -12.25 -13.33 -2.63
N ASN A 182 -13.35 -13.01 -1.96
CA ASN A 182 -13.38 -12.87 -0.51
C ASN A 182 -13.70 -14.21 0.17
N LEU A 183 -12.65 -14.93 0.57
CA LEU A 183 -12.78 -16.20 1.31
C LEU A 183 -13.50 -16.04 2.68
N LEU A 184 -13.55 -14.81 3.20
CA LEU A 184 -14.27 -14.43 4.42
C LEU A 184 -15.67 -13.85 4.14
N PHE A 185 -16.19 -14.05 2.93
CA PHE A 185 -17.53 -13.59 2.57
C PHE A 185 -18.58 -14.26 3.47
N ASN A 186 -19.40 -13.48 4.16
CA ASN A 186 -20.39 -13.93 5.15
C ASN A 186 -19.79 -14.88 6.22
N HIS A 187 -18.52 -14.68 6.60
CA HIS A 187 -17.82 -15.50 7.59
C HIS A 187 -18.53 -15.51 8.95
N LEU A 188 -19.18 -14.40 9.34
CA LEU A 188 -19.89 -14.31 10.62
C LEU A 188 -21.30 -14.89 10.56
N GLY A 189 -21.81 -15.22 9.37
CA GLY A 189 -23.19 -15.65 9.17
C GLY A 189 -24.22 -14.53 9.39
N LEU A 190 -23.82 -13.26 9.24
CA LEU A 190 -24.68 -12.09 9.50
C LEU A 190 -25.12 -11.36 8.23
N ALA A 191 -24.84 -11.95 7.06
CA ALA A 191 -24.91 -11.30 5.76
C ALA A 191 -24.11 -9.99 5.72
N GLU A 192 -23.00 -9.92 6.47
CA GLU A 192 -22.29 -8.68 6.73
C GLU A 192 -21.70 -8.05 5.46
N ASP A 193 -21.27 -8.85 4.49
CA ASP A 193 -20.77 -8.37 3.20
C ASP A 193 -21.89 -8.05 2.20
N GLN A 194 -23.14 -8.36 2.55
CA GLN A 194 -24.32 -8.09 1.74
C GLN A 194 -25.17 -6.96 2.34
N SER A 195 -24.79 -6.46 3.50
CA SER A 195 -25.53 -5.44 4.26
C SER A 195 -25.40 -4.02 3.71
N GLY A 196 -24.72 -3.83 2.58
CA GLY A 196 -24.58 -2.53 1.92
C GLY A 196 -23.55 -1.60 2.56
N LEU A 197 -22.60 -2.10 3.37
CA LEU A 197 -21.54 -1.28 3.96
C LEU A 197 -20.76 -0.51 2.89
N PHE A 198 -20.64 0.80 3.07
CA PHE A 198 -19.88 1.66 2.18
C PHE A 198 -18.43 1.76 2.66
N ILE A 199 -17.54 1.05 1.97
CA ILE A 199 -16.10 0.98 2.30
C ILE A 199 -15.32 1.51 1.10
N LYS A 200 -14.84 2.76 1.20
CA LYS A 200 -14.20 3.51 0.12
C LYS A 200 -12.96 4.24 0.66
N PRO A 201 -11.86 3.53 0.89
CA PRO A 201 -10.62 4.11 1.43
C PRO A 201 -9.88 4.94 0.38
N ASP A 202 -9.08 5.91 0.84
CA ASP A 202 -7.93 6.40 0.08
C ASP A 202 -6.67 5.53 0.32
N CYS A 203 -5.51 5.93 -0.20
CA CYS A 203 -4.28 5.14 -0.05
C CYS A 203 -3.86 4.94 1.41
N ALA A 204 -4.11 5.92 2.28
CA ALA A 204 -3.74 5.86 3.69
C ALA A 204 -4.73 5.05 4.52
N ASP A 205 -6.01 5.09 4.17
CA ASP A 205 -7.06 4.29 4.79
C ASP A 205 -6.93 2.80 4.45
N LEU A 206 -6.55 2.47 3.20
CA LEU A 206 -6.61 1.11 2.66
C LEU A 206 -5.93 0.06 3.56
N PRO A 207 -4.68 0.24 4.04
CA PRO A 207 -4.06 -0.72 4.96
C PRO A 207 -4.88 -0.95 6.23
N TYR A 208 -5.41 0.12 6.83
CA TYR A 208 -6.22 0.04 8.05
C TYR A 208 -7.56 -0.62 7.78
N PHE A 209 -8.19 -0.33 6.65
CA PHE A 209 -9.49 -0.89 6.29
C PHE A 209 -9.40 -2.40 6.06
N LEU A 210 -8.36 -2.87 5.36
CA LEU A 210 -8.08 -4.29 5.18
C LEU A 210 -7.81 -4.98 6.52
N ARG A 211 -6.96 -4.38 7.36
CA ARG A 211 -6.61 -4.93 8.67
C ARG A 211 -7.81 -4.97 9.62
N ALA A 212 -8.61 -3.91 9.67
CA ALA A 212 -9.82 -3.81 10.48
C ALA A 212 -10.89 -4.79 10.02
N TYR A 213 -11.11 -4.91 8.70
CA TYR A 213 -12.04 -5.88 8.13
C TYR A 213 -11.65 -7.31 8.51
N PHE A 214 -10.39 -7.69 8.33
CA PHE A 214 -9.92 -9.02 8.72
C PHE A 214 -10.04 -9.24 10.24
N ALA A 215 -9.66 -8.24 11.05
CA ALA A 215 -9.78 -8.32 12.50
C ALA A 215 -11.24 -8.48 12.97
N PHE A 216 -12.18 -7.75 12.35
CA PHE A 216 -13.60 -7.86 12.62
C PHE A 216 -14.14 -9.27 12.33
N LYS A 217 -13.76 -9.83 11.17
CA LYS A 217 -14.17 -11.19 10.76
C LYS A 217 -13.63 -12.24 11.72
N MET A 218 -12.37 -12.12 12.08
CA MET A 218 -11.67 -13.11 12.90
C MET A 218 -11.89 -12.90 14.41
N GLY A 219 -12.46 -11.77 14.83
CA GLY A 219 -12.58 -11.41 16.24
C GLY A 219 -11.23 -11.10 16.89
N LEU A 220 -10.34 -10.42 16.17
CA LEU A 220 -8.99 -10.04 16.63
C LEU A 220 -9.01 -8.63 17.25
N PRO A 221 -8.08 -8.32 18.16
CA PRO A 221 -7.90 -6.96 18.67
C PRO A 221 -7.43 -6.01 17.55
N PHE A 222 -7.87 -4.76 17.61
CA PHE A 222 -7.54 -3.74 16.61
C PHE A 222 -7.54 -2.34 17.24
N GLY A 223 -6.68 -1.48 16.73
CA GLY A 223 -6.66 -0.05 17.03
C GLY A 223 -5.84 0.73 16.02
N TYR A 224 -5.86 2.05 16.15
CA TYR A 224 -5.16 2.99 15.28
C TYR A 224 -4.66 4.19 16.09
N ALA A 225 -3.54 4.76 15.66
CA ALA A 225 -2.97 5.97 16.19
C ALA A 225 -3.49 7.19 15.44
N LYS A 226 -3.83 8.21 16.21
CA LYS A 226 -4.09 9.55 15.68
C LYS A 226 -2.77 10.28 15.62
N CYS A 227 -2.32 10.57 14.40
CA CYS A 227 -1.01 11.15 14.16
C CYS A 227 -1.12 12.57 13.62
N THR A 228 -0.03 13.32 13.69
CA THR A 228 0.14 14.58 12.97
C THR A 228 0.52 14.28 11.52
N ARG A 229 0.26 15.20 10.60
CA ARG A 229 0.67 15.06 9.18
C ARG A 229 2.20 15.17 8.98
N GLY A 230 2.94 15.59 10.00
CA GLY A 230 4.27 16.17 9.83
C GLY A 230 4.16 17.56 9.20
N GLY A 231 5.29 18.24 9.01
CA GLY A 231 5.36 19.57 8.40
C GLY A 231 6.50 20.40 8.96
N GLY A 232 6.93 21.44 8.24
CA GLY A 232 8.00 22.33 8.70
C GLY A 232 9.36 21.64 8.95
N GLY A 233 9.64 20.53 8.26
CA GLY A 233 10.85 19.72 8.48
C GLY A 233 10.75 18.71 9.63
N GLU A 234 9.59 18.55 10.25
CA GLU A 234 9.34 17.61 11.35
C GLU A 234 8.53 16.40 10.89
N ALA A 235 9.00 15.20 11.28
CA ALA A 235 8.30 13.95 11.01
C ALA A 235 6.91 13.89 11.67
N PRO A 236 5.96 13.12 11.09
CA PRO A 236 4.72 12.75 11.76
C PRO A 236 4.96 12.13 13.14
N ARG A 237 4.14 12.50 14.13
CA ARG A 237 4.14 11.94 15.49
C ARG A 237 2.73 11.50 15.87
N CYS A 238 2.63 10.49 16.74
CA CYS A 238 1.34 9.93 17.13
C CYS A 238 1.05 10.15 18.63
N PRO A 239 0.41 11.27 19.01
CA PRO A 239 0.17 11.60 20.42
C PRO A 239 -0.91 10.75 21.09
N ALA A 240 -1.80 10.11 20.31
CA ALA A 240 -2.91 9.34 20.85
C ALA A 240 -3.10 8.03 20.10
N TRP A 241 -3.61 7.03 20.82
CA TRP A 241 -3.96 5.73 20.26
C TRP A 241 -5.33 5.29 20.79
N TRP A 242 -6.18 4.89 19.85
CA TRP A 242 -7.55 4.47 20.07
C TRP A 242 -7.72 3.03 19.59
N ASN A 243 -8.68 2.32 20.15
CA ASN A 243 -8.93 0.93 19.78
C ASN A 243 -10.42 0.60 19.89
N ILE A 244 -10.77 -0.64 19.57
CA ILE A 244 -12.16 -1.08 19.55
C ILE A 244 -12.85 -1.08 20.92
N GLN A 245 -12.11 -1.00 22.03
CA GLN A 245 -12.65 -0.89 23.39
C GLN A 245 -12.55 0.54 23.95
N LYS A 246 -11.49 1.26 23.60
CA LYS A 246 -11.25 2.66 23.93
C LYS A 246 -11.35 3.50 22.66
N GLU A 247 -12.59 3.79 22.26
CA GLU A 247 -12.90 4.62 21.09
C GLU A 247 -12.53 6.09 21.35
N GLU A 248 -12.25 6.85 20.29
CA GLU A 248 -11.99 8.29 20.39
C GLU A 248 -13.22 9.03 20.97
N PRO A 249 -13.06 9.89 21.98
CA PRO A 249 -14.15 10.68 22.52
C PRO A 249 -14.78 11.57 21.44
N ARG A 250 -16.12 11.57 21.36
CA ARG A 250 -16.84 12.49 20.49
C ARG A 250 -16.68 13.92 21.03
N ALA A 251 -16.41 14.88 20.14
CA ALA A 251 -16.49 16.28 20.51
C ALA A 251 -17.90 16.59 21.03
N ALA A 252 -17.98 17.15 22.24
CA ALA A 252 -19.26 17.54 22.83
C ALA A 252 -19.92 18.60 21.93
N PRO A 253 -21.25 18.52 21.71
CA PRO A 253 -21.95 19.64 21.09
C PRO A 253 -21.74 20.91 21.92
N PRO A 254 -21.59 22.09 21.30
CA PRO A 254 -21.47 23.33 22.07
C PRO A 254 -22.71 23.52 22.97
N PRO A 255 -22.56 24.11 24.17
CA PRO A 255 -23.69 24.41 25.06
C PRO A 255 -24.77 25.23 24.35
N GLU A 256 -26.05 24.91 24.57
CA GLU A 256 -27.19 25.60 23.95
C GLU A 256 -27.21 27.12 24.23
N GLU A 257 -26.63 27.58 25.34
CA GLU A 257 -26.53 29.00 25.70
C GLU A 257 -25.68 29.85 24.71
N LEU A 258 -24.72 29.24 24.01
CA LEU A 258 -23.89 29.92 22.99
C LEU A 258 -24.59 30.05 21.62
N VAL A 259 -25.71 29.35 21.43
CA VAL A 259 -26.51 29.42 20.18
C VAL A 259 -27.59 30.50 20.27
N ALA A 260 -28.00 30.89 21.48
CA ALA A 260 -29.07 31.85 21.73
C ALA A 260 -28.62 33.32 21.89
N SER A 261 -27.31 33.60 21.92
CA SER A 261 -26.77 34.94 22.25
C SER A 261 -26.30 35.78 21.05
N ALA A 262 -26.63 35.40 19.82
CA ALA A 262 -26.34 36.21 18.63
C ALA A 262 -27.48 37.20 18.32
N GLU A 263 -27.62 38.24 19.15
CA GLU A 263 -28.29 39.50 18.75
C GLU A 263 -27.26 40.64 18.61
N PRO A 264 -27.50 41.65 17.74
CA PRO A 264 -26.45 42.50 17.22
C PRO A 264 -26.01 43.58 18.22
N ALA A 265 -24.69 43.69 18.40
CA ALA A 265 -24.06 44.66 19.28
C ALA A 265 -24.37 46.12 18.86
N VAL A 266 -24.85 46.88 19.84
CA VAL A 266 -25.06 48.34 19.81
C VAL A 266 -23.72 49.07 19.68
N ALA A 267 -23.66 50.09 18.83
CA ALA A 267 -22.47 50.91 18.59
C ALA A 267 -22.08 51.80 19.79
N PRO A 268 -20.78 52.01 20.09
CA PRO A 268 -20.36 52.93 21.14
C PRO A 268 -20.28 54.39 20.66
N SER A 269 -20.62 55.32 21.56
CA SER A 269 -20.59 56.78 21.36
C SER A 269 -19.17 57.35 21.19
N PRO A 270 -18.98 58.49 20.48
CA PRO A 270 -17.65 59.01 20.17
C PRO A 270 -17.05 59.83 21.33
N GLY A 271 -15.79 59.56 21.65
CA GLY A 271 -14.98 60.33 22.60
C GLY A 271 -14.34 61.58 22.00
N LEU A 272 -14.00 62.51 22.89
CA LEU A 272 -13.69 63.94 22.70
C LEU A 272 -12.42 64.30 21.88
N PHE A 273 -11.78 63.38 21.17
CA PHE A 273 -10.50 63.64 20.46
C PHE A 273 -10.59 63.64 18.92
N GLY A 274 -11.80 63.77 18.36
CA GLY A 274 -12.04 63.79 16.91
C GLY A 274 -12.06 65.18 16.24
N MET A 275 -11.78 66.26 16.95
CA MET A 275 -11.79 67.62 16.37
C MET A 275 -10.41 68.05 15.89
N LEU A 276 -9.87 67.44 14.83
CA LEU A 276 -8.85 68.03 13.95
C LEU A 276 -8.46 67.04 12.83
N ARG A 277 -9.32 66.93 11.81
CA ARG A 277 -8.91 66.59 10.45
C ARG A 277 -10.05 66.93 9.49
N GLN A 278 -10.01 68.17 9.01
CA GLN A 278 -10.74 68.59 7.83
C GLN A 278 -10.07 68.04 6.56
N GLN A 279 -10.91 67.76 5.56
CA GLN A 279 -10.64 67.55 4.13
C GLN A 279 -10.19 66.15 3.68
N GLN A 280 -11.19 65.31 3.38
CA GLN A 280 -11.21 64.45 2.19
C GLN A 280 -12.67 64.14 1.80
N PRO A 281 -13.06 64.22 0.51
CA PRO A 281 -14.43 63.96 0.09
C PRO A 281 -14.76 62.46 0.11
N ALA A 282 -16.04 62.17 0.38
CA ALA A 282 -16.59 60.87 0.71
C ALA A 282 -16.36 59.80 -0.38
N ALA A 283 -15.74 58.68 0.02
CA ALA A 283 -15.89 57.42 -0.68
C ALA A 283 -17.20 56.75 -0.24
N THR A 284 -18.02 56.33 -1.19
CA THR A 284 -19.21 55.51 -0.99
C THR A 284 -18.88 54.27 -0.16
N PRO A 285 -19.64 53.94 0.90
CA PRO A 285 -19.39 52.72 1.67
C PRO A 285 -19.72 51.51 0.79
N VAL A 286 -18.68 50.74 0.45
CA VAL A 286 -18.84 49.40 -0.09
C VAL A 286 -19.42 48.55 1.03
N SER A 287 -20.66 48.08 0.86
CA SER A 287 -21.28 47.13 1.77
C SER A 287 -20.45 45.84 1.77
N VAL A 288 -19.70 45.60 2.85
CA VAL A 288 -19.05 44.32 3.10
C VAL A 288 -20.17 43.29 3.33
N PRO A 289 -20.26 42.20 2.54
CA PRO A 289 -21.25 41.17 2.81
C PRO A 289 -20.97 40.59 4.20
N ALA A 290 -22.01 40.52 5.03
CA ALA A 290 -21.94 39.98 6.37
C ALA A 290 -21.20 38.64 6.37
N ALA A 291 -20.21 38.50 7.26
CA ALA A 291 -19.46 37.27 7.43
C ALA A 291 -20.42 36.10 7.66
N LYS A 292 -20.28 35.03 6.86
CA LYS A 292 -21.05 33.79 7.05
C LYS A 292 -20.80 33.27 8.49
N PRO A 293 -21.83 32.80 9.20
CA PRO A 293 -21.65 32.21 10.52
C PRO A 293 -20.65 31.05 10.45
N ALA A 294 -19.76 30.97 11.44
CA ALA A 294 -18.80 29.88 11.55
C ALA A 294 -19.54 28.53 11.50
N ALA A 295 -19.06 27.62 10.66
CA ALA A 295 -19.65 26.28 10.53
C ALA A 295 -19.58 25.57 11.88
N LYS A 296 -20.68 24.93 12.29
CA LYS A 296 -20.69 24.06 13.48
C LYS A 296 -19.54 23.05 13.37
N PRO A 297 -18.78 22.79 14.45
CA PRO A 297 -17.78 21.73 14.46
C PRO A 297 -18.42 20.42 14.01
N TRP A 298 -17.84 19.80 12.98
CA TRP A 298 -18.34 18.53 12.48
C TRP A 298 -18.05 17.43 13.51
N SER A 299 -19.07 16.62 13.83
CA SER A 299 -18.94 15.43 14.69
C SER A 299 -19.58 14.24 13.99
N PRO A 300 -18.97 13.04 14.04
CA PRO A 300 -19.54 11.85 13.45
C PRO A 300 -20.87 11.46 14.14
N PRO A 301 -21.78 10.78 13.43
CA PRO A 301 -23.02 10.28 14.01
C PRO A 301 -22.74 9.30 15.18
N PRO A 302 -23.68 9.08 16.10
CA PRO A 302 -23.53 8.04 17.12
C PRO A 302 -23.38 6.66 16.46
N ARG A 303 -22.61 5.77 17.09
CA ARG A 303 -22.46 4.40 16.62
C ARG A 303 -23.81 3.68 16.69
N PRO A 304 -24.32 3.12 15.58
CA PRO A 304 -25.58 2.38 15.58
C PRO A 304 -25.46 1.09 16.37
N SER A 305 -26.60 0.58 16.82
CA SER A 305 -26.67 -0.73 17.48
C SER A 305 -26.42 -1.87 16.49
N GLY A 306 -25.92 -2.99 17.02
CA GLY A 306 -25.62 -4.19 16.24
C GLY A 306 -24.19 -4.25 15.70
N LEU A 307 -23.74 -5.47 15.45
CA LEU A 307 -22.35 -5.76 15.14
C LEU A 307 -21.92 -5.22 13.77
N VAL A 308 -22.74 -5.47 12.73
CA VAL A 308 -22.43 -5.08 11.35
C VAL A 308 -22.55 -3.55 11.14
N PRO A 309 -23.64 -2.88 11.56
CA PRO A 309 -23.71 -1.43 11.49
C PRO A 309 -22.64 -0.73 12.34
N GLY A 310 -22.33 -1.28 13.52
CA GLY A 310 -21.28 -0.77 14.39
C GLY A 310 -19.89 -0.82 13.75
N PHE A 311 -19.56 -1.93 13.09
CA PHE A 311 -18.33 -2.04 12.29
C PHE A 311 -18.30 -1.05 11.11
N GLY A 312 -19.41 -0.94 10.37
CA GLY A 312 -19.55 0.01 9.26
C GLY A 312 -19.36 1.47 9.69
N HIS A 313 -19.85 1.82 10.87
CA HIS A 313 -19.62 3.12 11.49
C HIS A 313 -18.15 3.30 11.87
N TYR A 314 -17.56 2.32 12.56
CA TYR A 314 -16.17 2.38 13.02
C TYR A 314 -15.17 2.55 11.88
N ILE A 315 -15.30 1.76 10.80
CA ILE A 315 -14.38 1.88 9.66
C ILE A 315 -14.53 3.23 8.95
N LYS A 316 -15.77 3.72 8.79
CA LYS A 316 -16.05 4.95 8.05
C LYS A 316 -15.64 6.20 8.83
N TRP A 317 -15.99 6.27 10.11
CA TRP A 317 -15.90 7.51 10.89
C TRP A 317 -14.80 7.49 11.95
N SER A 318 -14.51 6.33 12.54
CA SER A 318 -13.44 6.25 13.55
C SER A 318 -12.08 6.09 12.87
N VAL A 319 -11.96 5.10 11.99
CA VAL A 319 -10.69 4.86 11.27
C VAL A 319 -10.51 5.89 10.16
N GLY A 320 -11.49 6.04 9.26
CA GLY A 320 -11.39 6.94 8.09
C GLY A 320 -11.11 8.41 8.42
N ASP A 321 -11.59 8.93 9.56
CA ASP A 321 -11.26 10.30 9.99
C ASP A 321 -10.04 10.36 10.91
N GLY A 322 -9.62 9.21 11.46
CA GLY A 322 -8.56 9.10 12.45
C GLY A 322 -7.17 8.89 11.86
N VAL A 323 -7.08 8.28 10.68
CA VAL A 323 -5.81 7.99 9.98
C VAL A 323 -5.63 8.86 8.75
N HIS A 324 -4.38 9.04 8.35
CA HIS A 324 -4.04 9.72 7.10
C HIS A 324 -2.60 9.35 6.68
N SER A 325 -2.13 9.92 5.58
CA SER A 325 -0.80 9.67 5.00
C SER A 325 0.41 9.85 5.93
N GLY A 326 0.26 10.50 7.09
CA GLY A 326 1.30 10.68 8.09
C GLY A 326 1.39 9.48 9.04
N SER A 327 0.29 8.74 9.23
CA SER A 327 0.23 7.54 10.06
C SER A 327 1.20 6.45 9.56
N GLY A 328 1.45 6.37 8.25
CA GLY A 328 2.43 5.45 7.65
C GLY A 328 3.88 5.93 7.67
N ARG A 329 4.12 7.23 7.87
CA ARG A 329 5.42 7.88 7.64
C ARG A 329 6.17 8.27 8.90
N THR A 330 5.68 7.90 10.07
CA THR A 330 6.36 8.17 11.35
C THR A 330 7.82 7.67 11.34
N ALA A 331 8.65 8.20 12.24
CA ALA A 331 10.05 7.81 12.35
C ALA A 331 10.22 6.29 12.53
N ALA A 332 11.28 5.71 11.94
CA ALA A 332 11.47 4.27 11.86
C ALA A 332 11.53 3.56 13.23
N ALA A 333 12.09 4.25 14.23
CA ALA A 333 12.29 3.73 15.57
C ALA A 333 11.17 4.13 16.57
N ASP A 334 10.12 4.85 16.13
CA ASP A 334 9.07 5.34 17.03
C ASP A 334 8.09 4.23 17.43
N ASP A 335 8.04 3.95 18.72
CA ASP A 335 7.17 2.94 19.35
C ASP A 335 5.70 3.35 19.46
N ASN A 336 5.37 4.64 19.34
CA ASN A 336 4.01 5.16 19.53
C ASN A 336 3.12 5.08 18.27
N THR A 337 3.60 4.40 17.24
CA THR A 337 3.04 4.37 15.89
C THR A 337 2.35 3.04 15.63
N ASP A 338 1.51 2.91 14.60
CA ASP A 338 0.87 1.61 14.32
C ASP A 338 1.73 0.66 13.51
N TYR A 339 2.85 1.15 12.97
CA TYR A 339 3.68 0.41 12.05
C TYR A 339 5.09 0.24 12.59
N TYR A 340 5.74 -0.85 12.19
CA TYR A 340 7.17 -1.03 12.41
C TYR A 340 7.85 -1.47 11.09
N PRO A 341 9.08 -1.00 10.81
CA PRO A 341 9.83 -1.37 9.62
C PRO A 341 10.33 -2.81 9.70
N VAL A 342 10.38 -3.49 8.56
CA VAL A 342 10.81 -4.88 8.42
C VAL A 342 12.08 -5.01 7.58
N PRO A 343 12.85 -6.11 7.67
CA PRO A 343 13.90 -6.41 6.72
C PRO A 343 13.38 -6.42 5.27
N LEU A 344 14.26 -6.21 4.29
CA LEU A 344 13.93 -6.41 2.87
C LEU A 344 14.27 -7.84 2.48
N THR A 345 13.40 -8.81 2.76
CA THR A 345 13.60 -10.22 2.38
C THR A 345 12.32 -10.81 1.80
N GLN A 346 12.42 -11.99 1.18
CA GLN A 346 11.23 -12.65 0.62
C GLN A 346 10.24 -13.05 1.73
N GLU A 347 10.75 -13.35 2.92
CA GLU A 347 9.99 -13.75 4.11
C GLU A 347 9.19 -12.59 4.72
N THR A 348 9.76 -11.38 4.65
CA THR A 348 9.14 -10.20 5.25
C THR A 348 8.22 -9.45 4.27
N LEU A 349 8.52 -9.49 2.97
CA LEU A 349 7.73 -8.84 1.92
C LEU A 349 6.61 -9.74 1.40
N ARG A 350 5.73 -10.14 2.33
CA ARG A 350 4.52 -10.92 2.06
C ARG A 350 3.28 -10.05 1.84
N PRO A 351 2.21 -10.60 1.23
CA PRO A 351 0.94 -9.89 1.11
C PRO A 351 0.45 -9.32 2.45
N GLY A 352 -0.12 -8.11 2.42
CA GLY A 352 -0.51 -7.37 3.62
C GLY A 352 0.58 -6.48 4.23
N THR A 353 1.86 -6.65 3.86
CA THR A 353 2.92 -5.69 4.21
C THR A 353 2.64 -4.35 3.55
N VAL A 354 2.77 -3.26 4.30
CA VAL A 354 2.48 -1.89 3.87
C VAL A 354 3.76 -1.26 3.33
N TYR A 355 3.68 -0.55 2.22
CA TYR A 355 4.72 0.36 1.78
C TYR A 355 4.24 1.78 2.02
N ALA A 356 5.03 2.59 2.73
CA ALA A 356 4.80 4.02 2.84
C ALA A 356 5.90 4.75 2.07
N ASP A 357 5.52 5.55 1.09
CA ASP A 357 6.46 6.44 0.41
C ASP A 357 6.74 7.70 1.26
N PRO A 358 7.79 8.49 0.96
CA PRO A 358 8.13 9.70 1.71
C PRO A 358 7.05 10.80 1.67
N TYR A 359 6.15 10.75 0.69
CA TYR A 359 5.24 11.86 0.35
C TYR A 359 3.79 11.58 0.74
N GLY A 360 3.52 10.40 1.29
CA GLY A 360 2.25 10.04 1.89
C GLY A 360 1.41 9.07 1.09
N HIS A 361 1.92 8.51 0.00
CA HIS A 361 1.27 7.44 -0.71
C HIS A 361 1.57 6.10 -0.03
N LEU A 362 0.52 5.33 0.24
CA LEU A 362 0.64 4.01 0.84
C LEU A 362 0.13 2.94 -0.12
N LEU A 363 0.83 1.81 -0.17
CA LEU A 363 0.41 0.63 -0.91
C LEU A 363 0.44 -0.59 0.02
N VAL A 364 -0.33 -1.62 -0.31
CA VAL A 364 -0.34 -2.89 0.42
C VAL A 364 0.11 -4.00 -0.52
N ILE A 365 1.17 -4.74 -0.20
CA ILE A 365 1.61 -5.87 -1.02
C ILE A 365 0.43 -6.83 -1.19
N ALA A 366 0.14 -7.20 -2.43
CA ALA A 366 -0.96 -8.07 -2.81
C ALA A 366 -0.45 -9.46 -3.14
N LYS A 367 0.64 -9.56 -3.91
CA LYS A 367 1.15 -10.83 -4.41
C LYS A 367 2.63 -10.71 -4.74
N ARG A 368 3.40 -11.75 -4.46
CA ARG A 368 4.73 -11.94 -5.02
C ARG A 368 4.68 -13.08 -6.01
N VAL A 369 5.20 -12.84 -7.21
CA VAL A 369 5.38 -13.86 -8.24
C VAL A 369 6.86 -14.19 -8.30
N PRO A 370 7.24 -15.45 -8.05
CA PRO A 370 8.64 -15.84 -8.09
C PRO A 370 9.21 -15.68 -9.50
N GLN A 371 10.51 -15.41 -9.56
CA GLN A 371 11.28 -15.49 -10.80
C GLN A 371 11.24 -16.92 -11.34
N THR A 372 11.15 -17.04 -12.66
CA THR A 372 11.30 -18.31 -13.39
C THR A 372 12.61 -18.29 -14.17
N GLY A 373 13.00 -19.41 -14.80
CA GLY A 373 14.19 -19.42 -15.67
C GLY A 373 14.12 -18.42 -16.83
N ASP A 374 12.91 -18.00 -17.19
CA ASP A 374 12.65 -17.09 -18.30
C ASP A 374 12.31 -15.67 -17.83
N THR A 375 11.52 -15.49 -16.77
CA THR A 375 10.97 -14.19 -16.40
C THR A 375 11.46 -13.71 -15.04
N ALA A 376 11.76 -12.41 -14.93
CA ALA A 376 11.99 -11.75 -13.65
C ALA A 376 10.79 -11.97 -12.70
N GLY A 377 11.08 -11.98 -11.40
CA GLY A 377 10.02 -11.98 -10.40
C GLY A 377 9.23 -10.68 -10.43
N VAL A 378 8.03 -10.70 -9.87
CA VAL A 378 7.13 -9.53 -9.82
C VAL A 378 6.62 -9.35 -8.40
N LEU A 379 6.63 -8.11 -7.92
CA LEU A 379 5.93 -7.72 -6.69
C LEU A 379 4.74 -6.84 -7.06
N LEU A 380 3.55 -7.28 -6.69
CA LEU A 380 2.29 -6.56 -6.87
C LEU A 380 1.83 -5.96 -5.55
N ALA A 381 1.27 -4.76 -5.60
CA ALA A 381 0.61 -4.12 -4.48
C ALA A 381 -0.72 -3.51 -4.91
N VAL A 382 -1.60 -3.33 -3.94
CA VAL A 382 -2.87 -2.63 -4.10
C VAL A 382 -2.69 -1.20 -3.65
N ASP A 383 -3.28 -0.31 -4.44
CA ASP A 383 -3.31 1.13 -4.27
C ASP A 383 -4.79 1.56 -4.29
N ALA A 384 -5.15 2.46 -3.37
CA ALA A 384 -6.46 3.11 -3.35
C ALA A 384 -6.29 4.60 -3.59
N GLN A 385 -7.10 5.16 -4.47
CA GLN A 385 -7.03 6.56 -4.87
C GLN A 385 -8.01 7.41 -4.04
N PRO A 386 -7.83 8.75 -3.96
CA PRO A 386 -8.77 9.62 -3.25
C PRO A 386 -10.21 9.57 -3.79
N ASP A 387 -10.38 9.22 -5.06
CA ASP A 387 -11.68 8.97 -5.68
C ASP A 387 -12.28 7.60 -5.29
N GLY A 388 -11.58 6.84 -4.44
CA GLY A 388 -11.86 5.50 -3.92
C GLY A 388 -11.60 4.34 -4.87
N THR A 389 -11.10 4.59 -6.08
CA THR A 389 -10.72 3.54 -7.01
C THR A 389 -9.60 2.70 -6.40
N VAL A 390 -9.74 1.38 -6.45
CA VAL A 390 -8.75 0.41 -5.97
C VAL A 390 -8.12 -0.29 -7.17
N ALA A 391 -6.80 -0.28 -7.29
CA ALA A 391 -6.10 -0.83 -8.44
C ALA A 391 -4.83 -1.58 -8.04
N ILE A 392 -4.42 -2.54 -8.88
CA ILE A 392 -3.16 -3.27 -8.71
C ILE A 392 -2.01 -2.54 -9.42
N LYS A 393 -0.89 -2.41 -8.72
CA LYS A 393 0.35 -1.77 -9.18
C LYS A 393 1.52 -2.76 -9.08
N ARG A 394 2.41 -2.71 -10.07
CA ARG A 394 3.71 -3.42 -10.03
C ARG A 394 4.74 -2.59 -9.27
N PHE A 395 5.66 -3.26 -8.60
CA PHE A 395 6.84 -2.64 -8.02
C PHE A 395 7.78 -2.14 -9.12
N TRP A 396 8.06 -0.84 -9.06
CA TRP A 396 9.14 -0.17 -9.80
C TRP A 396 9.32 1.23 -9.18
N ARG A 397 10.43 1.89 -9.51
CA ARG A 397 10.88 3.14 -8.85
C ARG A 397 9.85 4.27 -8.85
N GLY A 398 8.98 4.39 -9.85
CA GLY A 398 7.98 5.46 -9.91
C GLY A 398 6.67 5.16 -9.17
N ASN A 399 6.37 3.90 -8.86
CA ASN A 399 5.24 3.54 -8.00
C ASN A 399 5.65 3.48 -6.52
N PHE A 400 6.88 3.07 -6.23
CA PHE A 400 7.42 2.88 -4.89
C PHE A 400 8.56 3.86 -4.66
N LEU A 401 8.21 5.15 -4.53
CA LEU A 401 9.17 6.22 -4.34
C LEU A 401 9.89 6.06 -3.01
N PHE A 402 11.22 6.15 -3.04
CA PHE A 402 12.06 6.04 -1.85
C PHE A 402 13.04 7.22 -1.77
N ALA A 403 13.04 7.89 -0.62
CA ALA A 403 13.97 8.98 -0.32
C ALA A 403 14.15 9.09 1.20
N GLN A 404 15.39 9.21 1.67
CA GLN A 404 15.67 9.44 3.08
C GLN A 404 15.64 10.93 3.36
N ASP A 405 14.65 11.37 4.14
CA ASP A 405 14.54 12.71 4.69
C ASP A 405 13.89 12.59 6.07
N PRO A 406 14.62 12.85 7.17
CA PRO A 406 14.06 12.76 8.52
C PRO A 406 12.81 13.61 8.72
N GLY A 407 12.66 14.74 8.02
CA GLY A 407 11.48 15.60 8.11
C GLY A 407 10.24 15.03 7.44
N LEU A 408 10.42 14.11 6.49
CA LEU A 408 9.34 13.31 5.91
C LEU A 408 9.00 12.06 6.73
N GLY A 409 9.82 11.78 7.74
CA GLY A 409 9.82 10.57 8.54
C GLY A 409 10.40 9.37 7.77
N SER A 410 9.95 8.15 8.05
CA SER A 410 10.57 6.94 7.47
C SER A 410 9.74 6.33 6.34
N PRO A 411 10.24 6.30 5.10
CA PRO A 411 9.64 5.51 4.03
C PRO A 411 10.02 4.04 4.15
N GLY A 412 9.38 3.20 3.33
CA GLY A 412 9.73 1.79 3.15
C GLY A 412 8.64 0.82 3.54
N PHE A 413 9.01 -0.46 3.57
CA PHE A 413 8.11 -1.57 3.91
C PHE A 413 7.95 -1.73 5.41
N LYS A 414 6.70 -1.89 5.86
CA LYS A 414 6.29 -1.90 7.26
C LYS A 414 5.20 -2.94 7.49
N ARG A 415 5.06 -3.39 8.73
CA ARG A 415 3.94 -4.20 9.20
C ARG A 415 3.20 -3.51 10.33
N PHE A 416 1.93 -3.86 10.50
CA PHE A 416 1.17 -3.43 11.67
C PHE A 416 1.81 -3.99 12.94
N ARG A 417 2.01 -3.15 13.94
CA ARG A 417 2.39 -3.58 15.28
C ARG A 417 1.31 -4.52 15.81
N PRO A 418 1.69 -5.69 16.34
CA PRO A 418 0.73 -6.58 16.97
C PRO A 418 0.00 -5.87 18.12
N VAL A 419 -1.32 -5.96 18.11
CA VAL A 419 -2.16 -5.51 19.24
C VAL A 419 -2.43 -6.72 20.11
N VAL A 420 -2.07 -6.62 21.39
CA VAL A 420 -2.33 -7.64 22.40
C VAL A 420 -3.45 -7.16 23.32
N ALA A 421 -4.33 -8.09 23.69
CA ALA A 421 -5.37 -7.87 24.69
C ALA A 421 -4.92 -8.52 26.01
N GLU A 422 -4.64 -7.69 27.02
CA GLU A 422 -4.12 -8.11 28.33
C GLU A 422 -4.93 -7.39 29.42
N ASN A 423 -5.38 -8.14 30.44
CA ASN A 423 -6.08 -7.61 31.61
C ASN A 423 -7.29 -6.70 31.28
N GLY A 424 -8.07 -7.06 30.26
CA GLY A 424 -9.25 -6.28 29.82
C GLY A 424 -8.92 -4.97 29.09
N SER A 425 -7.65 -4.76 28.74
CA SER A 425 -7.17 -3.61 27.98
C SER A 425 -6.42 -4.07 26.72
N MET A 426 -6.24 -3.17 25.75
CA MET A 426 -5.44 -3.43 24.57
C MET A 426 -4.22 -2.51 24.54
N ARG A 427 -3.10 -3.02 24.02
CA ARG A 427 -1.90 -2.23 23.71
C ARG A 427 -1.20 -2.78 22.48
N ARG A 428 -0.36 -1.94 21.87
CA ARG A 428 0.56 -2.36 20.81
C ARG A 428 1.87 -2.83 21.42
N LEU A 429 2.53 -3.80 20.78
CA LEU A 429 3.90 -4.16 21.12
C LEU A 429 4.88 -3.09 20.63
N ASN A 430 5.86 -2.73 21.46
CA ASN A 430 6.97 -1.86 21.06
C ASN A 430 8.04 -2.63 20.26
N ASN A 431 9.01 -1.92 19.69
CA ASN A 431 10.07 -2.50 18.86
C ASN A 431 10.88 -3.58 19.58
N ARG A 432 11.17 -3.39 20.87
CA ARG A 432 11.94 -4.35 21.68
C ARG A 432 11.15 -5.63 21.93
N GLU A 433 9.86 -5.52 22.19
CA GLU A 433 8.96 -6.66 22.35
C GLU A 433 8.82 -7.43 21.04
N ILE A 434 8.62 -6.74 19.91
CA ILE A 434 8.52 -7.36 18.58
C ILE A 434 9.80 -8.12 18.22
N ALA A 435 10.96 -7.48 18.39
CA ALA A 435 12.27 -8.08 18.06
C ALA A 435 12.56 -9.36 18.86
N LYS A 436 12.03 -9.47 20.08
CA LYS A 436 12.22 -10.65 20.95
C LYS A 436 11.11 -11.68 20.84
N ASN A 437 10.01 -11.38 20.15
CA ASN A 437 8.86 -12.26 20.07
C ASN A 437 9.08 -13.31 18.97
N PRO A 438 9.02 -14.62 19.28
CA PRO A 438 9.27 -15.69 18.31
C PRO A 438 8.24 -15.74 17.17
N GLN A 439 7.07 -15.13 17.33
CA GLN A 439 6.04 -15.08 16.27
C GLN A 439 6.24 -13.92 15.27
N TYR A 440 6.99 -12.89 15.66
CA TYR A 440 7.23 -11.69 14.84
C TYR A 440 8.72 -11.60 14.49
N GLY A 441 9.56 -11.19 15.43
CA GLY A 441 11.03 -11.28 15.35
C GLY A 441 11.65 -10.50 14.19
N ASP A 442 10.90 -9.64 13.52
CA ASP A 442 11.20 -9.09 12.20
C ASP A 442 11.22 -7.55 12.20
N PHE A 443 11.42 -6.93 13.37
CA PHE A 443 11.73 -5.50 13.44
C PHE A 443 13.14 -5.24 12.88
N SER A 444 13.27 -4.32 11.92
CA SER A 444 14.57 -3.91 11.39
C SER A 444 14.61 -2.44 10.98
N LEU A 445 15.73 -1.79 11.29
CA LEU A 445 16.06 -0.44 10.84
C LEU A 445 16.97 -0.43 9.59
N ASP A 446 17.16 -1.56 8.92
CA ASP A 446 18.11 -1.65 7.81
C ASP A 446 17.72 -0.72 6.66
N GLN A 447 16.42 -0.62 6.37
CA GLN A 447 15.91 0.26 5.32
C GLN A 447 16.31 1.74 5.53
N SER A 448 16.35 2.22 6.78
CA SER A 448 16.69 3.61 7.08
C SER A 448 18.18 3.94 6.91
N ARG A 449 19.01 2.92 6.64
CA ARG A 449 20.45 3.06 6.39
C ARG A 449 20.80 2.97 4.91
N LEU A 450 19.83 2.63 4.05
CA LEU A 450 20.05 2.47 2.62
C LEU A 450 20.01 3.82 1.90
N SER A 451 20.96 4.03 1.00
CA SER A 451 20.83 5.05 -0.04
C SER A 451 19.68 4.71 -0.98
N ILE A 452 19.23 5.69 -1.77
CA ILE A 452 18.15 5.50 -2.75
C ILE A 452 18.49 4.35 -3.72
N GLU A 453 19.72 4.34 -4.26
CA GLU A 453 20.15 3.28 -5.18
C GLU A 453 20.26 1.92 -4.49
N ALA A 454 20.83 1.87 -3.27
CA ALA A 454 20.96 0.62 -2.52
C ALA A 454 19.61 -0.01 -2.14
N PHE A 455 18.58 0.81 -1.88
CA PHE A 455 17.22 0.31 -1.65
C PHE A 455 16.67 -0.42 -2.89
N TYR A 456 16.78 0.20 -4.07
CA TYR A 456 16.28 -0.42 -5.29
C TYR A 456 17.10 -1.63 -5.71
N ASP A 457 18.43 -1.60 -5.54
CA ASP A 457 19.29 -2.78 -5.77
C ASP A 457 18.87 -3.95 -4.87
N ARG A 458 18.61 -3.67 -3.58
CA ARG A 458 18.14 -4.69 -2.63
C ARG A 458 16.77 -5.24 -3.01
N MET A 459 15.86 -4.39 -3.46
CA MET A 459 14.53 -4.82 -3.91
C MET A 459 14.59 -5.67 -5.18
N GLU A 460 15.46 -5.34 -6.13
CA GLU A 460 15.71 -6.16 -7.32
C GLU A 460 16.20 -7.56 -6.92
N ASP A 461 17.11 -7.65 -5.94
CA ASP A 461 17.62 -8.93 -5.44
C ASP A 461 16.56 -9.76 -4.72
N VAL A 462 15.65 -9.12 -3.98
CA VAL A 462 14.55 -9.81 -3.29
C VAL A 462 13.51 -10.31 -4.29
N ILE A 463 13.20 -9.53 -5.32
CA ILE A 463 12.17 -9.84 -6.31
C ILE A 463 12.67 -10.90 -7.30
N SER A 464 13.90 -10.75 -7.79
CA SER A 464 14.53 -11.66 -8.74
C SER A 464 15.85 -12.18 -8.18
N PRO A 465 15.86 -13.23 -7.33
CA PRO A 465 17.04 -13.69 -6.62
C PRO A 465 18.12 -14.29 -7.54
N SER A 466 17.73 -14.89 -8.66
CA SER A 466 18.62 -15.51 -9.64
C SER A 466 19.04 -14.53 -10.72
N GLN A 467 20.12 -14.88 -11.43
CA GLN A 467 20.64 -14.06 -12.54
C GLN A 467 19.59 -13.86 -13.64
N LEU A 468 19.58 -12.67 -14.25
CA LEU A 468 18.71 -12.34 -15.38
C LEU A 468 19.50 -12.30 -16.69
N ASP A 469 18.87 -12.65 -17.80
CA ASP A 469 19.44 -12.34 -19.11
C ASP A 469 19.44 -10.80 -19.32
N PRO A 470 20.60 -10.18 -19.57
CA PRO A 470 20.71 -8.72 -19.61
C PRO A 470 19.93 -8.11 -20.78
N LEU A 471 19.84 -8.81 -21.93
CA LEU A 471 19.14 -8.31 -23.11
C LEU A 471 17.63 -8.36 -22.93
N ARG A 472 17.11 -9.45 -22.37
CA ARG A 472 15.69 -9.62 -22.05
C ARG A 472 15.25 -8.60 -21.01
N ALA A 473 16.00 -8.47 -19.92
CA ALA A 473 15.71 -7.49 -18.87
C ALA A 473 15.68 -6.05 -19.44
N MET A 474 16.60 -5.72 -20.36
CA MET A 474 16.58 -4.43 -21.05
C MET A 474 15.29 -4.22 -21.87
N LYS A 475 14.86 -5.23 -22.64
CA LYS A 475 13.62 -5.14 -23.43
C LYS A 475 12.38 -4.98 -22.55
N GLU A 476 12.33 -5.64 -21.40
CA GLU A 476 11.24 -5.50 -20.43
C GLU A 476 11.19 -4.07 -19.83
N VAL A 477 12.35 -3.51 -19.50
CA VAL A 477 12.45 -2.12 -19.00
C VAL A 477 12.04 -1.10 -20.07
N ILE A 478 12.42 -1.29 -21.34
CA ILE A 478 11.98 -0.45 -22.46
C ILE A 478 10.46 -0.58 -22.68
N GLN A 479 9.93 -1.80 -22.62
CA GLN A 479 8.50 -2.06 -22.77
C GLN A 479 7.69 -1.33 -21.69
N ALA A 480 8.16 -1.35 -20.44
CA ALA A 480 7.52 -0.62 -19.35
C ALA A 480 7.51 0.91 -19.58
N LEU A 481 8.58 1.49 -20.15
CA LEU A 481 8.60 2.90 -20.53
C LEU A 481 7.61 3.21 -21.65
N ASP A 482 7.55 2.38 -22.70
CA ASP A 482 6.58 2.54 -23.80
C ASP A 482 5.13 2.54 -23.26
N GLU A 483 4.82 1.67 -22.30
CA GLU A 483 3.53 1.64 -21.63
C GLU A 483 3.23 2.93 -20.84
N GLN A 484 4.22 3.51 -20.14
CA GLN A 484 4.05 4.79 -19.46
C GLN A 484 3.80 5.94 -20.45
N VAL A 485 4.52 5.96 -21.57
CA VAL A 485 4.33 6.94 -22.66
C VAL A 485 2.92 6.81 -23.23
N ARG A 486 2.46 5.58 -23.51
CA ARG A 486 1.10 5.33 -24.03
C ARG A 486 0.02 5.75 -23.05
N ALA A 487 0.17 5.44 -21.75
CA ALA A 487 -0.77 5.86 -20.73
C ALA A 487 -0.89 7.39 -20.64
N ARG A 488 0.22 8.11 -20.86
CA ARG A 488 0.26 9.56 -20.87
C ARG A 488 -0.52 10.18 -22.03
N ILE A 489 -0.65 9.50 -23.18
CA ILE A 489 -1.49 9.96 -24.31
C ILE A 489 -2.90 10.28 -23.83
N THR A 490 -3.50 9.37 -23.08
CA THR A 490 -4.86 9.56 -22.53
C THR A 490 -4.92 10.72 -21.55
N SER A 491 -3.94 10.87 -20.65
CA SER A 491 -3.92 11.98 -19.68
C SER A 491 -3.81 13.35 -20.34
N VAL A 492 -2.92 13.48 -21.33
CA VAL A 492 -2.74 14.74 -22.05
C VAL A 492 -3.94 15.03 -22.95
N GLU A 493 -4.53 14.02 -23.59
CA GLU A 493 -5.75 14.16 -24.38
C GLU A 493 -6.95 14.61 -23.54
N ASN A 494 -7.10 14.08 -22.32
CA ASN A 494 -8.13 14.55 -21.40
C ASN A 494 -7.95 16.04 -21.06
N GLY A 495 -6.70 16.47 -20.85
CA GLY A 495 -6.38 17.89 -20.68
C GLY A 495 -6.70 18.75 -21.90
N ARG A 496 -6.39 18.28 -23.11
CA ARG A 496 -6.76 18.97 -24.36
C ARG A 496 -8.27 19.12 -24.48
N LYS A 497 -9.05 18.06 -24.21
CA LYS A 497 -10.52 18.12 -24.19
C LYS A 497 -11.03 19.11 -23.14
N PHE A 498 -10.44 19.15 -21.94
CA PHE A 498 -10.77 20.17 -20.95
C PHE A 498 -10.52 21.59 -21.48
N GLN A 499 -9.39 21.85 -22.14
CA GLN A 499 -9.10 23.16 -22.73
C GLN A 499 -10.14 23.58 -23.79
N THR A 500 -10.68 22.63 -24.57
CA THR A 500 -11.74 22.95 -25.55
C THR A 500 -13.04 23.45 -24.91
N SER A 501 -13.24 23.22 -23.61
CA SER A 501 -14.37 23.80 -22.85
C SER A 501 -14.22 25.30 -22.56
N GLY A 502 -13.08 25.91 -22.90
CA GLY A 502 -12.80 27.33 -22.67
C GLY A 502 -12.46 27.70 -21.22
N ARG A 503 -12.29 26.71 -20.35
CA ARG A 503 -11.94 26.89 -18.93
C ARG A 503 -10.44 26.74 -18.70
N ASP A 504 -9.96 27.42 -17.66
CA ASP A 504 -8.61 27.28 -17.12
C ASP A 504 -8.66 26.56 -15.79
N ALA A 505 -7.56 25.90 -15.42
CA ALA A 505 -7.38 25.36 -14.08
C ALA A 505 -6.47 26.29 -13.26
N ASP A 506 -6.89 26.60 -12.04
CA ASP A 506 -6.01 27.26 -11.07
C ASP A 506 -4.88 26.31 -10.68
N MET A 507 -3.65 26.83 -10.68
CA MET A 507 -2.46 26.07 -10.27
C MET A 507 -2.25 26.25 -8.76
N PRO A 508 -2.30 25.16 -7.97
CA PRO A 508 -2.01 25.21 -6.54
C PRO A 508 -0.60 25.69 -6.24
N ASP A 509 -0.37 26.06 -4.98
CA ASP A 509 0.94 26.46 -4.48
C ASP A 509 1.70 25.30 -3.84
N GLY A 510 3.02 25.30 -4.03
CA GLY A 510 3.93 24.40 -3.33
C GLY A 510 3.67 22.92 -3.63
N ALA A 511 3.74 22.10 -2.59
CA ALA A 511 3.48 20.66 -2.68
C ALA A 511 2.06 20.31 -3.12
N ALA A 512 1.09 21.23 -2.99
CA ALA A 512 -0.31 20.98 -3.32
C ALA A 512 -0.54 20.71 -4.81
N ILE A 513 0.43 21.02 -5.69
CA ILE A 513 0.32 20.63 -7.10
C ILE A 513 0.21 19.11 -7.30
N PHE A 514 0.64 18.31 -6.32
CA PHE A 514 0.59 16.84 -6.36
C PHE A 514 -0.59 16.24 -5.58
N GLU A 515 -1.36 17.04 -4.83
CA GLU A 515 -2.26 16.56 -3.77
C GLU A 515 -3.54 17.40 -3.64
N THR A 516 -4.01 17.96 -4.75
CA THR A 516 -5.20 18.84 -4.76
C THR A 516 -6.44 18.09 -5.24
N THR A 517 -7.54 18.81 -5.41
CA THR A 517 -8.77 18.32 -6.02
C THR A 517 -9.25 19.28 -7.10
N GLY A 518 -10.23 18.85 -7.91
CA GLY A 518 -10.81 19.67 -8.97
C GLY A 518 -9.99 19.64 -10.27
N ALA A 519 -10.20 20.65 -11.12
CA ALA A 519 -9.71 20.62 -12.51
C ALA A 519 -8.18 20.44 -12.65
N TRP A 520 -7.39 20.95 -11.70
CA TRP A 520 -5.95 20.69 -11.71
C TRP A 520 -5.64 19.21 -11.50
N GLU A 521 -6.24 18.59 -10.48
CA GLU A 521 -6.07 17.16 -10.20
C GLU A 521 -6.57 16.28 -11.36
N ASP A 522 -7.70 16.66 -11.96
CA ASP A 522 -8.34 15.88 -13.02
C ASP A 522 -7.56 15.90 -14.35
N PHE A 523 -6.89 17.01 -14.68
CA PHE A 523 -6.38 17.27 -16.04
C PHE A 523 -4.91 17.68 -16.14
N ALA A 524 -4.29 18.17 -15.06
CA ALA A 524 -2.84 18.35 -14.99
C ALA A 524 -2.14 17.01 -14.73
N THR A 525 -0.83 16.95 -14.96
CA THR A 525 -0.07 15.68 -14.88
C THR A 525 1.19 15.69 -14.02
N PRO A 526 1.36 16.50 -12.95
CA PRO A 526 2.64 16.62 -12.25
C PRO A 526 3.11 15.28 -11.67
N SER A 527 2.23 14.53 -11.01
CA SER A 527 2.55 13.18 -10.49
C SER A 527 2.90 12.18 -11.60
N ARG A 528 2.23 12.25 -12.76
CA ARG A 528 2.43 11.32 -13.89
C ARG A 528 3.72 11.65 -14.65
N ASP A 529 4.01 12.94 -14.81
CA ASP A 529 5.19 13.42 -15.55
C ASP A 529 6.46 13.20 -14.72
N LEU A 530 6.41 13.37 -13.40
CA LEU A 530 7.49 12.97 -12.50
C LEU A 530 7.82 11.47 -12.63
N ARG A 531 6.78 10.62 -12.68
CA ARG A 531 6.97 9.17 -12.88
C ARG A 531 7.52 8.83 -14.26
N LEU A 532 7.10 9.53 -15.32
CA LEU A 532 7.66 9.37 -16.65
C LEU A 532 9.15 9.71 -16.67
N LEU A 533 9.56 10.81 -16.03
CA LEU A 533 10.97 11.19 -15.91
C LEU A 533 11.80 10.12 -15.19
N ILE A 534 11.28 9.56 -14.10
CA ILE A 534 11.91 8.43 -13.39
C ILE A 534 12.05 7.21 -14.32
N ALA A 535 11.02 6.89 -15.11
CA ALA A 535 11.06 5.78 -16.05
C ALA A 535 12.13 6.00 -17.14
N ILE A 536 12.25 7.24 -17.66
CA ILE A 536 13.30 7.62 -18.60
C ILE A 536 14.69 7.38 -18.00
N ASP A 537 14.93 7.82 -16.76
CA ASP A 537 16.23 7.64 -16.10
C ASP A 537 16.56 6.15 -15.87
N VAL A 538 15.56 5.35 -15.49
CA VAL A 538 15.73 3.90 -15.29
C VAL A 538 16.17 3.21 -16.59
N VAL A 539 15.53 3.55 -17.71
CA VAL A 539 15.84 2.96 -19.02
C VAL A 539 17.21 3.42 -19.53
N ARG A 540 17.51 4.72 -19.42
CA ARG A 540 18.80 5.28 -19.84
C ARG A 540 19.97 4.71 -19.03
N GLY A 541 19.79 4.52 -17.73
CA GLY A 541 20.81 4.02 -16.82
C GLY A 541 20.92 2.49 -16.77
N PHE A 542 20.06 1.74 -17.46
CA PHE A 542 20.07 0.28 -17.39
C PHE A 542 21.40 -0.35 -17.86
N PRO A 543 22.03 0.06 -18.98
CA PRO A 543 23.33 -0.48 -19.37
C PRO A 543 24.43 -0.23 -18.33
N ASP A 544 24.44 0.95 -17.70
CA ASP A 544 25.38 1.28 -16.62
C ASP A 544 25.15 0.41 -15.39
N ARG A 545 23.88 0.10 -15.07
CA ARG A 545 23.52 -0.80 -13.97
C ARG A 545 24.03 -2.21 -14.21
N VAL A 546 23.86 -2.77 -15.41
CA VAL A 546 24.40 -4.09 -15.77
C VAL A 546 25.92 -4.10 -15.60
N ALA A 547 26.60 -3.04 -16.02
CA ALA A 547 28.05 -2.92 -15.86
C ALA A 547 28.49 -2.76 -14.40
N ARG A 548 27.69 -2.09 -13.56
CA ARG A 548 27.96 -1.92 -12.12
C ARG A 548 27.73 -3.22 -11.33
N ARG A 549 26.77 -4.05 -11.76
CA ARG A 549 26.33 -5.27 -11.07
C ARG A 549 26.30 -6.50 -12.00
N PRO A 550 27.42 -6.86 -12.65
CA PRO A 550 27.44 -7.95 -13.64
C PRO A 550 27.08 -9.30 -13.03
N GLU A 551 27.31 -9.50 -11.73
CA GLU A 551 26.98 -10.71 -10.99
C GLU A 551 25.48 -11.04 -10.96
N ARG A 552 24.62 -10.05 -11.20
CA ARG A 552 23.15 -10.19 -11.27
C ARG A 552 22.64 -10.60 -12.64
N TYR A 553 23.53 -10.69 -13.63
CA TYR A 553 23.16 -11.00 -14.99
C TYR A 553 23.88 -12.25 -15.46
N ALA A 554 23.19 -13.06 -16.26
CA ALA A 554 23.76 -14.21 -16.94
C ALA A 554 24.61 -13.68 -18.12
N MET A 555 25.81 -13.20 -17.82
CA MET A 555 26.69 -12.55 -18.80
C MET A 555 27.06 -13.54 -19.92
N PRO A 556 26.89 -13.17 -21.21
CA PRO A 556 27.23 -14.06 -22.32
C PRO A 556 28.70 -14.51 -22.29
N ALA A 557 28.93 -15.80 -22.54
CA ALA A 557 30.27 -16.37 -22.55
C ALA A 557 31.19 -15.66 -23.56
N GLY A 558 32.40 -15.31 -23.12
CA GLY A 558 33.41 -14.66 -23.97
C GLY A 558 33.21 -13.17 -24.21
N LYS A 559 32.14 -12.53 -23.69
CA LYS A 559 31.95 -11.08 -23.75
C LYS A 559 32.46 -10.41 -22.47
N SER A 560 33.17 -9.29 -22.61
CA SER A 560 33.51 -8.44 -21.46
C SER A 560 32.29 -7.64 -20.99
N ILE A 561 32.37 -7.09 -19.77
CA ILE A 561 31.34 -6.19 -19.24
C ILE A 561 31.14 -4.98 -20.16
N ALA A 562 32.23 -4.45 -20.73
CA ALA A 562 32.18 -3.33 -21.65
C ALA A 562 31.47 -3.69 -22.96
N ASP A 563 31.69 -4.89 -23.49
CA ASP A 563 31.03 -5.36 -24.72
C ASP A 563 29.51 -5.49 -24.51
N VAL A 564 29.10 -6.11 -23.40
CA VAL A 564 27.67 -6.24 -23.06
C VAL A 564 27.04 -4.87 -22.85
N LYS A 565 27.71 -3.95 -22.15
CA LYS A 565 27.22 -2.58 -21.98
C LYS A 565 27.02 -1.88 -23.32
N ALA A 566 28.00 -1.96 -24.23
CA ALA A 566 27.91 -1.34 -25.56
C ALA A 566 26.79 -1.94 -26.40
N GLU A 567 26.60 -3.26 -26.34
CA GLU A 567 25.48 -3.95 -26.99
C GLU A 567 24.13 -3.48 -26.45
N LEU A 568 23.95 -3.40 -25.13
CA LEU A 568 22.71 -2.90 -24.53
C LEU A 568 22.43 -1.43 -24.89
N GLN A 569 23.46 -0.60 -25.02
CA GLN A 569 23.31 0.79 -25.49
C GLN A 569 22.85 0.85 -26.95
N SER A 570 23.38 -0.04 -27.82
CA SER A 570 22.94 -0.16 -29.21
C SER A 570 21.47 -0.61 -29.30
N VAL A 571 21.10 -1.63 -28.52
CA VAL A 571 19.72 -2.13 -28.44
C VAL A 571 18.77 -1.04 -27.93
N LEU A 572 19.17 -0.30 -26.88
CA LEU A 572 18.39 0.83 -26.36
C LEU A 572 18.09 1.85 -27.47
N ALA A 573 19.13 2.30 -28.17
CA ALA A 573 18.99 3.30 -29.23
C ALA A 573 18.08 2.82 -30.36
N ALA A 574 18.22 1.55 -30.78
CA ALA A 574 17.40 0.95 -31.82
C ALA A 574 15.93 0.85 -31.40
N GLU A 575 15.64 0.26 -30.24
CA GLU A 575 14.27 0.06 -29.74
C GLU A 575 13.53 1.39 -29.50
N LEU A 576 14.18 2.39 -28.92
CA LEU A 576 13.55 3.70 -28.70
C LEU A 576 13.20 4.41 -30.02
N SER A 577 14.01 4.21 -31.07
CA SER A 577 13.82 4.85 -32.38
C SER A 577 12.72 4.18 -33.22
N THR A 578 12.49 2.89 -33.02
CA THR A 578 11.49 2.12 -33.79
C THR A 578 10.08 2.22 -33.21
N ARG A 579 9.97 2.39 -31.88
CA ARG A 579 8.68 2.50 -31.18
C ARG A 579 8.05 3.87 -31.40
N LYS A 580 6.97 3.89 -32.18
CA LYS A 580 6.20 5.10 -32.51
C LYS A 580 4.85 5.12 -31.80
N PHE A 581 4.40 6.34 -31.52
CA PHE A 581 3.04 6.63 -31.08
C PHE A 581 2.58 7.96 -31.70
N SER A 582 1.29 8.23 -31.67
CA SER A 582 0.74 9.51 -32.12
C SER A 582 -0.15 10.11 -31.06
N TYR A 583 -0.20 11.44 -31.01
CA TYR A 583 -1.12 12.20 -30.18
C TYR A 583 -1.81 13.28 -31.02
N PRO A 584 -3.04 13.69 -30.67
CA PRO A 584 -3.72 14.78 -31.35
C PRO A 584 -3.14 16.13 -30.90
N ARG A 585 -2.73 16.96 -31.86
CA ARG A 585 -2.34 18.36 -31.63
C ARG A 585 -3.53 19.21 -31.20
N THR A 586 -3.28 20.49 -30.89
CA THR A 586 -4.30 21.43 -30.43
C THR A 586 -5.50 21.52 -31.39
N ASP A 587 -5.25 21.47 -32.70
CA ASP A 587 -6.28 21.49 -33.75
C ASP A 587 -6.92 20.12 -34.04
N GLY A 588 -6.50 19.07 -33.32
CA GLY A 588 -6.96 17.69 -33.50
C GLY A 588 -6.20 16.90 -34.57
N SER A 589 -5.28 17.52 -35.33
CA SER A 589 -4.45 16.80 -36.30
C SER A 589 -3.47 15.85 -35.60
N PRO A 590 -3.22 14.64 -36.13
CA PRO A 590 -2.31 13.70 -35.49
C PRO A 590 -0.85 14.14 -35.67
N TRP A 591 -0.03 14.00 -34.62
CA TRP A 591 1.42 14.15 -34.67
C TRP A 591 2.10 12.88 -34.15
N THR A 592 3.09 12.39 -34.88
CA THR A 592 3.79 11.14 -34.55
C THR A 592 5.14 11.43 -33.90
N LEU A 593 5.40 10.79 -32.77
CA LEU A 593 6.70 10.78 -32.08
C LEU A 593 7.21 9.35 -31.94
N THR A 594 8.51 9.22 -31.75
CA THR A 594 9.15 8.02 -31.23
C THR A 594 9.29 8.09 -29.72
N VAL A 595 9.50 6.95 -29.05
CA VAL A 595 9.87 6.95 -27.62
C VAL A 595 11.22 7.64 -27.42
N LYS A 596 12.14 7.56 -28.41
CA LYS A 596 13.39 8.33 -28.39
C LYS A 596 13.13 9.83 -28.27
N ASP A 597 12.19 10.40 -29.02
CA ASP A 597 11.86 11.83 -28.94
C ASP A 597 11.43 12.23 -27.52
N VAL A 598 10.65 11.39 -26.84
CA VAL A 598 10.24 11.62 -25.45
C VAL A 598 11.44 11.60 -24.50
N VAL A 599 12.34 10.63 -24.68
CA VAL A 599 13.56 10.50 -23.87
C VAL A 599 14.49 11.70 -24.07
N ASP A 600 14.69 12.14 -25.30
CA ASP A 600 15.52 13.31 -25.62
C ASP A 600 14.93 14.61 -25.05
N ARG A 601 13.60 14.68 -24.92
CA ARG A 601 12.85 15.81 -24.37
C ARG A 601 12.72 15.81 -22.85
N ALA A 602 13.41 14.93 -22.11
CA ALA A 602 13.27 14.81 -20.66
C ALA A 602 13.38 16.16 -19.93
N GLY A 603 14.32 17.02 -20.31
CA GLY A 603 14.46 18.36 -19.71
C GLY A 603 13.27 19.29 -19.96
N ALA A 604 12.59 19.19 -21.11
CA ALA A 604 11.37 19.96 -21.37
C ALA A 604 10.17 19.40 -20.59
N LEU A 605 10.13 18.08 -20.39
CA LEU A 605 9.06 17.40 -19.65
C LEU A 605 9.02 17.77 -18.16
N GLU A 606 10.10 18.30 -17.60
CA GLU A 606 10.16 18.86 -16.23
C GLU A 606 9.19 20.02 -16.00
N MET A 607 8.66 20.65 -17.06
CA MET A 607 7.68 21.74 -17.00
C MET A 607 6.41 21.48 -17.84
N ALA A 608 6.18 20.25 -18.28
CA ALA A 608 5.16 19.91 -19.27
C ALA A 608 3.80 19.46 -18.69
N TYR A 609 3.61 19.63 -17.38
CA TYR A 609 2.48 19.05 -16.64
C TYR A 609 1.26 19.96 -16.51
N ASN A 610 1.38 21.24 -16.83
CA ASN A 610 0.31 22.21 -16.64
C ASN A 610 -0.76 22.09 -17.73
N VAL A 611 -2.01 21.87 -17.31
CA VAL A 611 -3.16 21.71 -18.22
C VAL A 611 -3.46 22.97 -19.03
N ASN A 612 -3.00 24.15 -18.64
CA ASN A 612 -3.23 25.39 -19.37
C ASN A 612 -2.25 25.60 -20.54
N ASP A 613 -1.19 24.80 -20.64
CA ASP A 613 -0.34 24.75 -21.84
C ASP A 613 -0.98 23.89 -22.93
N CYS A 614 -0.79 24.29 -24.19
CA CYS A 614 -1.21 23.48 -25.33
C CYS A 614 -0.56 22.08 -25.30
N VAL A 615 -1.22 21.11 -25.93
CA VAL A 615 -0.81 19.69 -25.91
C VAL A 615 0.60 19.45 -26.43
N GLU A 616 1.06 20.26 -27.38
CA GLU A 616 2.40 20.18 -27.97
C GLU A 616 3.49 20.53 -26.96
N LEU A 617 3.31 21.61 -26.19
CA LEU A 617 4.20 21.97 -25.09
C LEU A 617 4.17 20.92 -23.98
N ARG A 618 2.99 20.32 -23.74
CA ARG A 618 2.87 19.19 -22.82
C ARG A 618 3.59 17.93 -23.31
N TRP A 619 3.96 17.83 -24.59
CA TRP A 619 4.85 16.80 -25.13
C TRP A 619 6.29 17.28 -25.35
N GLY A 620 6.65 18.45 -24.79
CA GLY A 620 7.99 19.01 -24.85
C GLY A 620 8.39 19.49 -26.25
N ALA A 621 7.42 19.81 -27.12
CA ALA A 621 7.70 20.39 -28.43
C ALA A 621 8.48 21.70 -28.28
N ALA A 622 9.52 21.87 -29.10
CA ALA A 622 10.29 23.11 -29.11
C ALA A 622 9.42 24.27 -29.60
N ASP A 623 9.61 25.46 -29.01
CA ASP A 623 8.93 26.67 -29.43
C ASP A 623 9.16 26.93 -30.92
N ARG A 624 8.09 27.26 -31.66
CA ARG A 624 8.09 27.55 -33.11
C ARG A 624 8.49 26.37 -34.00
N SER A 625 8.51 25.15 -33.49
CA SER A 625 8.60 23.94 -34.32
C SER A 625 7.34 23.72 -35.15
N GLU A 626 7.43 22.88 -36.19
CA GLU A 626 6.28 22.44 -36.98
C GLU A 626 5.23 21.74 -36.10
N GLU A 627 5.69 20.95 -35.11
CA GLU A 627 4.85 20.33 -34.09
C GLU A 627 4.03 21.40 -33.37
N ALA A 628 4.69 22.45 -32.85
CA ALA A 628 4.07 23.53 -32.09
C ALA A 628 3.30 24.56 -32.92
N ALA A 629 3.22 24.44 -34.25
CA ALA A 629 2.56 25.40 -35.12
C ALA A 629 1.05 25.58 -34.82
N THR A 630 0.42 24.55 -34.26
CA THR A 630 -1.00 24.53 -33.87
C THR A 630 -1.23 24.99 -32.44
N CYS A 631 -0.18 25.21 -31.65
CA CYS A 631 -0.26 25.63 -30.27
C CYS A 631 -0.75 27.07 -30.15
N LYS A 632 -1.94 27.26 -29.56
CA LYS A 632 -2.58 28.58 -29.40
C LYS A 632 -2.59 29.11 -27.96
N LYS A 633 -2.16 28.30 -26.99
CA LYS A 633 -2.33 28.58 -25.57
C LYS A 633 -1.08 28.22 -24.77
N ARG A 634 -0.80 29.03 -23.75
CA ARG A 634 0.21 28.78 -22.73
C ARG A 634 -0.38 29.03 -21.35
N ALA A 635 0.14 28.34 -20.35
CA ALA A 635 -0.05 28.68 -18.96
C ALA A 635 0.32 30.15 -18.72
N SER A 636 -0.37 30.82 -17.78
CA SER A 636 -0.15 32.23 -17.49
C SER A 636 1.30 32.50 -17.06
N GLY A 637 1.74 33.75 -17.16
CA GLY A 637 3.09 34.14 -16.72
C GLY A 637 3.37 33.76 -15.26
N SER A 638 2.37 33.92 -14.38
CA SER A 638 2.48 33.55 -12.96
C SER A 638 2.58 32.04 -12.76
N GLN A 639 1.79 31.24 -13.48
CA GLN A 639 1.89 29.78 -13.40
C GLN A 639 3.23 29.27 -13.93
N ARG A 640 3.74 29.84 -15.02
CA ARG A 640 5.06 29.49 -15.55
C ARG A 640 6.18 29.83 -14.58
N ALA A 641 6.11 30.98 -13.91
CA ALA A 641 7.07 31.33 -12.86
C ALA A 641 7.06 30.29 -11.71
N LYS A 642 5.87 29.90 -11.22
CA LYS A 642 5.76 28.82 -10.23
C LYS A 642 6.38 27.51 -10.72
N MET A 643 6.08 27.11 -11.97
CA MET A 643 6.68 25.90 -12.54
C MET A 643 8.20 25.97 -12.65
N THR A 644 8.76 27.15 -12.93
CA THR A 644 10.21 27.38 -12.93
C THR A 644 10.78 27.16 -11.52
N ASP A 645 10.15 27.73 -10.49
CA ASP A 645 10.56 27.54 -9.09
C ASP A 645 10.48 26.06 -8.68
N TYR A 646 9.50 25.33 -9.22
CA TYR A 646 9.24 23.92 -8.90
C TYR A 646 10.04 22.95 -9.77
N ARG A 647 10.74 23.43 -10.80
CA ARG A 647 11.44 22.58 -11.78
C ARG A 647 12.46 21.66 -11.12
N ALA A 648 13.12 22.12 -10.05
CA ALA A 648 14.08 21.33 -9.30
C ALA A 648 13.48 20.00 -8.78
N TRP A 649 12.20 19.97 -8.42
CA TRP A 649 11.51 18.74 -7.98
C TRP A 649 11.47 17.68 -9.07
N PHE A 650 11.20 18.11 -10.30
CA PHE A 650 11.17 17.24 -11.48
C PHE A 650 12.59 16.89 -11.94
N ALA A 651 13.53 17.84 -11.85
CA ALA A 651 14.94 17.64 -12.19
C ALA A 651 15.65 16.69 -11.21
N GLU A 652 15.27 16.68 -9.94
CA GLU A 652 15.85 15.79 -8.93
C GLU A 652 15.03 14.51 -8.71
N ARG A 653 13.87 14.41 -9.36
CA ARG A 653 12.93 13.28 -9.29
C ARG A 653 12.41 13.09 -7.86
N ARG A 654 12.20 14.21 -7.17
CA ARG A 654 11.80 14.30 -5.76
C ARG A 654 10.62 15.25 -5.63
N ARG A 655 9.59 14.84 -4.89
CA ARG A 655 8.52 15.76 -4.51
C ARG A 655 8.99 16.64 -3.36
N PRO A 656 8.45 17.86 -3.21
CA PRO A 656 8.70 18.68 -2.04
C PRO A 656 8.08 18.04 -0.78
N PRO A 657 8.60 18.37 0.42
CA PRO A 657 7.89 18.09 1.65
C PRO A 657 6.54 18.82 1.68
N ARG A 658 5.56 18.22 2.35
CA ARG A 658 4.31 18.92 2.66
C ARG A 658 4.64 20.09 3.61
N GLY A 659 4.21 21.29 3.23
CA GLY A 659 4.39 22.53 3.99
C GLY A 659 3.62 22.53 5.30
#